data_AF-A0A7Z9C2A7-F1
#
_entry.id   AF-A0A7Z9C2A7-F1
#
_cell.length_a   1.000
_cell.length_b   1.000
_cell.length_c   1.000
_cell.angle_alpha   90.00
_cell.angle_beta   90.00
_cell.angle_gamma   90.00
#
_symmetry.space_group_name_H-M   'P 1'
#
loop_
_entity.id
_entity.type
_entity.pdbx_description
1 polymer ?
#
loop_
_entity_poly.entity_id
_entity_poly.type
_entity_poly.pdbx_seq_one_letter_code
_entity_poly.pdbx_strand_id
1 'polypeptide(L)'
;MNPRHIDNITDPKRRAIAPYNFVELPEKVVEAERPLPEGDRYHLNRHTGRIECILTTESPLYTRCGLTTDEFESGKESKDLPEFFYTDPSSKSKKPVIPGSSLRGMLRTLVEIVSFSKIERVSGHQRLFFRAVGSNPSKESWGKEYKQYVKPEIVKAGYLKQDGQKWYIQPATEDESVTFAWVEESELANLPRFKRFNSDGYEPQYFDVSYNSLEQKEVKKNGRVIAKPWFASNINLQESEPISKLVTSGNMKQADEDSPRRNHCIVFPESKSAKPLPIDDTAIEHYRNALTEFQKESPFDKDWGVLEEGHPVFYYHDGQSKTVGFFGQSPNFRIPYSPEGNGHATTVLDFIPKNLRKLASIDLADAIFGWIKQESENERLPDGFDKQRSSRIFVTDALYESNQNGIFYSETPVTPQILSEPKPSYFPHYLVQPNADQLKLKHYASEPLEETVIRGHKLYWHKGDDPDFELPASPTKRVINSSRKIIHSSEENLNTQTTQIEPIKKGVTFKFDVYFENLSDVELGALLWVLSLSSDKSQQLVTGKKNEKYCFSLGMGKPLGMGAVKIDYNLHLSDRTSRYSNLFDGDQWKTGEENQAETAKREKECVKAFEDFMFDSEKGISDKDRERPDKTKATSFKETRRIEMLLAMLRCDQTPDAEQTRYMTIKAKEYQNRPVLPTPLQISKPSGTDGSASNTPKLILQGQNKDKQITKDQPSKQQQKPKGNSEGGNSAAWARPPKR
;
A
#
# COMPACT_ATOMS: atom_id res chain seq x y z
N MET A 1 -23.83 8.01 -4.06
CA MET A 1 -23.68 7.58 -2.65
C MET A 1 -22.64 6.52 -2.64
N ASN A 2 -21.68 6.59 -1.74
CA ASN A 2 -20.58 5.65 -1.74
C ASN A 2 -21.06 4.28 -1.22
N PRO A 3 -20.65 3.17 -1.84
CA PRO A 3 -20.82 1.84 -1.27
C PRO A 3 -20.21 1.79 0.14
N ARG A 4 -20.88 1.11 1.08
CA ARG A 4 -20.41 0.96 2.47
C ARG A 4 -19.78 -0.40 2.72
N HIS A 5 -18.76 -0.39 3.57
CA HIS A 5 -18.11 -1.61 4.03
C HIS A 5 -19.02 -2.38 4.99
N ILE A 6 -18.92 -3.71 4.97
CA ILE A 6 -19.66 -4.57 5.88
C ILE A 6 -19.38 -4.20 7.35
N ASP A 7 -20.45 -3.95 8.11
CA ASP A 7 -20.36 -3.48 9.50
C ASP A 7 -20.06 -4.59 10.51
N ASN A 8 -20.31 -5.84 10.12
CA ASN A 8 -20.01 -7.00 10.94
C ASN A 8 -19.67 -8.23 10.09
N ILE A 9 -18.45 -8.74 10.22
CA ILE A 9 -18.03 -10.01 9.63
C ILE A 9 -18.26 -11.12 10.66
N THR A 10 -19.34 -11.88 10.54
CA THR A 10 -19.72 -12.88 11.56
C THR A 10 -18.82 -14.11 11.60
N ASP A 11 -18.34 -14.59 10.46
CA ASP A 11 -17.42 -15.73 10.39
C ASP A 11 -15.97 -15.29 10.70
N PRO A 12 -15.35 -15.75 11.80
CA PRO A 12 -13.97 -15.41 12.13
C PRO A 12 -12.96 -15.81 11.03
N LYS A 13 -13.24 -16.87 10.26
CA LYS A 13 -12.37 -17.32 9.16
C LYS A 13 -12.38 -16.38 7.96
N ARG A 14 -13.34 -15.43 7.93
CA ARG A 14 -13.46 -14.40 6.90
C ARG A 14 -12.90 -13.05 7.36
N ARG A 15 -12.44 -12.93 8.61
CA ARG A 15 -11.79 -11.72 9.12
C ARG A 15 -10.31 -11.75 8.79
N ALA A 16 -9.84 -10.73 8.10
CA ALA A 16 -8.42 -10.52 7.89
C ALA A 16 -7.83 -9.74 9.06
N ILE A 17 -6.50 -9.80 9.18
CA ILE A 17 -5.73 -9.05 10.17
C ILE A 17 -4.66 -8.23 9.44
N ALA A 18 -4.37 -7.05 9.95
CA ALA A 18 -3.36 -6.17 9.40
C ALA A 18 -2.90 -5.15 10.45
N PRO A 19 -1.65 -4.65 10.37
CA PRO A 19 -1.18 -3.57 11.24
C PRO A 19 -1.76 -2.20 10.90
N TYR A 20 -2.64 -2.14 9.91
CA TYR A 20 -3.28 -0.92 9.44
C TYR A 20 -4.77 -1.14 9.24
N ASN A 21 -5.50 -0.03 9.20
CA ASN A 21 -6.87 0.02 8.76
C ASN A 21 -7.15 1.35 8.07
N PHE A 22 -8.41 1.61 7.73
CA PHE A 22 -8.82 2.76 6.94
C PHE A 22 -9.91 3.56 7.63
N VAL A 23 -9.78 4.89 7.58
CA VAL A 23 -10.88 5.82 7.85
C VAL A 23 -11.64 6.04 6.55
N GLU A 24 -12.92 5.66 6.55
CA GLU A 24 -13.78 5.59 5.36
C GLU A 24 -13.95 6.92 4.63
N LEU A 25 -14.08 6.91 3.29
CA LEU A 25 -14.29 8.11 2.48
C LEU A 25 -15.50 8.96 2.95
N PRO A 26 -15.42 10.29 2.89
CA PRO A 26 -16.60 11.13 3.10
C PRO A 26 -17.55 11.02 1.89
N GLU A 27 -18.86 11.28 2.07
CA GLU A 27 -19.80 11.31 0.94
C GLU A 27 -19.60 12.56 0.07
N LYS A 28 -19.18 13.67 0.67
CA LYS A 28 -18.81 14.91 -0.03
C LYS A 28 -17.61 15.60 0.63
N VAL A 29 -16.93 16.43 -0.15
CA VAL A 29 -15.90 17.35 0.37
C VAL A 29 -16.59 18.51 1.08
N VAL A 30 -16.09 18.84 2.27
CA VAL A 30 -16.45 20.10 2.94
C VAL A 30 -15.47 21.18 2.47
N GLU A 31 -15.97 22.13 1.67
CA GLU A 31 -15.15 23.24 1.16
C GLU A 31 -14.87 24.27 2.26
N ALA A 32 -13.71 24.92 2.18
CA ALA A 32 -13.34 26.00 3.09
C ALA A 32 -14.18 27.27 2.86
N GLU A 33 -14.24 28.13 3.87
CA GLU A 33 -14.86 29.45 3.78
C GLU A 33 -14.16 30.31 2.72
N ARG A 34 -14.96 30.97 1.86
CA ARG A 34 -14.46 31.88 0.82
C ARG A 34 -15.02 33.31 1.01
N PRO A 35 -14.29 34.35 0.55
CA PRO A 35 -12.95 34.30 -0.04
C PRO A 35 -11.87 34.00 1.01
N LEU A 36 -10.79 33.36 0.58
CA LEU A 36 -9.60 33.18 1.41
C LEU A 36 -8.85 34.51 1.55
N PRO A 37 -8.17 34.78 2.68
CA PRO A 37 -7.55 36.08 2.93
C PRO A 37 -6.38 36.36 1.99
N GLU A 38 -6.16 37.61 1.62
CA GLU A 38 -4.95 38.00 0.90
C GLU A 38 -3.70 37.74 1.78
N GLY A 39 -2.59 37.35 1.16
CA GLY A 39 -1.33 37.07 1.84
C GLY A 39 -0.42 38.29 2.01
N ASP A 40 -0.91 39.49 1.68
CA ASP A 40 -0.15 40.75 1.69
C ASP A 40 -0.32 41.56 2.98
N ARG A 41 -1.25 41.16 3.87
CA ARG A 41 -1.60 41.89 5.09
C ARG A 41 -2.12 40.99 6.20
N TYR A 42 -2.13 41.50 7.42
CA TYR A 42 -2.84 40.90 8.55
C TYR A 42 -4.31 41.39 8.57
N HIS A 43 -5.25 40.46 8.78
CA HIS A 43 -6.69 40.74 8.79
C HIS A 43 -7.21 40.76 10.24
N LEU A 44 -7.91 41.83 10.63
CA LEU A 44 -8.38 42.04 12.02
C LEU A 44 -9.40 40.99 12.50
N ASN A 45 -10.13 40.36 11.59
CA ASN A 45 -11.12 39.32 11.89
C ASN A 45 -10.55 37.89 11.79
N ARG A 46 -9.22 37.76 11.76
CA ARG A 46 -8.52 36.49 11.60
C ARG A 46 -7.37 36.37 12.58
N HIS A 47 -7.01 35.14 12.88
CA HIS A 47 -6.03 34.81 13.90
C HIS A 47 -4.64 34.67 13.30
N THR A 48 -3.68 35.27 14.00
CA THR A 48 -2.27 35.13 13.70
C THR A 48 -1.52 34.88 15.00
N GLY A 49 -0.58 33.95 15.02
CA GLY A 49 0.08 33.57 16.26
C GLY A 49 1.01 32.37 16.11
N ARG A 50 1.29 31.73 17.24
CA ARG A 50 2.04 30.47 17.30
C ARG A 50 1.36 29.49 18.24
N ILE A 51 1.56 28.22 17.97
CA ILE A 51 1.24 27.12 18.88
C ILE A 51 2.56 26.52 19.32
N GLU A 52 2.88 26.68 20.59
CA GLU A 52 4.05 26.06 21.20
C GLU A 52 3.71 24.60 21.52
N CYS A 53 4.52 23.67 21.04
CA CYS A 53 4.27 22.24 21.17
C CYS A 53 5.43 21.50 21.86
N ILE A 54 5.06 20.61 22.77
CA ILE A 54 5.96 19.62 23.38
C ILE A 54 5.52 18.24 22.92
N LEU A 55 6.37 17.58 22.13
CA LEU A 55 6.16 16.21 21.68
C LEU A 55 6.88 15.25 22.61
N THR A 56 6.18 14.23 23.09
CA THR A 56 6.75 13.11 23.86
C THR A 56 6.59 11.81 23.08
N THR A 57 7.66 11.03 22.94
CA THR A 57 7.57 9.68 22.36
C THR A 57 6.87 8.73 23.33
N GLU A 58 5.84 8.04 22.87
CA GLU A 58 5.08 7.04 23.65
C GLU A 58 5.43 5.60 23.26
N SER A 59 6.15 5.42 22.14
CA SER A 59 6.82 4.18 21.75
C SER A 59 8.14 4.51 21.03
N PRO A 60 9.02 3.53 20.74
CA PRO A 60 10.25 3.78 20.01
C PRO A 60 9.96 4.49 18.67
N LEU A 61 10.75 5.50 18.31
CA LEU A 61 10.54 6.29 17.10
C LEU A 61 11.78 6.22 16.21
N TYR A 62 11.56 6.08 14.90
CA TYR A 62 12.64 6.15 13.92
C TYR A 62 12.24 7.01 12.72
N THR A 63 13.09 7.99 12.41
CA THR A 63 13.06 8.79 11.18
C THR A 63 14.46 8.76 10.60
N ARG A 64 14.57 8.35 9.33
CA ARG A 64 15.85 8.18 8.65
C ARG A 64 16.54 9.52 8.40
N CYS A 65 17.85 9.57 8.64
CA CYS A 65 18.67 10.73 8.31
C CYS A 65 18.95 10.84 6.80
N GLY A 66 19.20 12.06 6.33
CA GLY A 66 19.72 12.29 4.99
C GLY A 66 21.19 11.88 4.87
N LEU A 67 21.71 11.91 3.65
CA LEU A 67 23.13 11.72 3.38
C LEU A 67 23.87 13.05 3.54
N THR A 68 25.08 13.02 4.10
CA THR A 68 26.03 14.12 3.92
C THR A 68 26.52 14.17 2.46
N THR A 69 27.11 15.29 2.04
CA THR A 69 27.64 15.43 0.67
C THR A 69 28.66 14.33 0.35
N ASP A 70 29.63 14.11 1.26
CA ASP A 70 30.67 13.09 1.10
C ASP A 70 30.09 11.67 0.99
N GLU A 71 29.03 11.37 1.77
CA GLU A 71 28.35 10.08 1.72
C GLU A 71 27.61 9.86 0.40
N PHE A 72 26.91 10.89 -0.09
CA PHE A 72 26.26 10.84 -1.39
C PHE A 72 27.27 10.66 -2.52
N GLU A 73 28.39 11.40 -2.50
CA GLU A 73 29.46 11.29 -3.49
C GLU A 73 30.15 9.92 -3.47
N SER A 74 30.22 9.26 -2.30
CA SER A 74 30.72 7.89 -2.17
C SER A 74 29.75 6.80 -2.64
N GLY A 75 28.55 7.17 -3.10
CA GLY A 75 27.53 6.25 -3.60
C GLY A 75 26.76 5.50 -2.51
N LYS A 76 26.82 5.94 -1.25
CA LYS A 76 25.94 5.40 -0.19
C LYS A 76 24.49 5.77 -0.48
N GLU A 77 23.58 4.90 -0.09
CA GLU A 77 22.16 5.20 -0.06
C GLU A 77 21.71 5.49 1.38
N SER A 78 20.66 6.29 1.59
CA SER A 78 20.16 6.59 2.94
C SER A 78 19.71 5.34 3.71
N LYS A 79 19.43 4.23 3.02
CA LYS A 79 19.10 2.94 3.65
C LYS A 79 20.33 2.28 4.31
N ASP A 80 21.54 2.71 3.97
CA ASP A 80 22.77 2.15 4.51
C ASP A 80 23.20 2.83 5.83
N LEU A 81 22.52 3.91 6.21
CA LEU A 81 22.79 4.68 7.42
C LEU A 81 21.73 4.39 8.49
N PRO A 82 22.11 3.81 9.65
CA PRO A 82 21.16 3.47 10.68
C PRO A 82 20.69 4.69 11.48
N GLU A 83 21.39 5.82 11.43
CA GLU A 83 21.16 6.93 12.35
C GLU A 83 19.77 7.55 12.24
N PHE A 84 19.26 7.96 13.41
CA PHE A 84 18.10 8.84 13.50
C PHE A 84 18.43 10.22 12.90
N PHE A 85 17.44 10.91 12.34
CA PHE A 85 17.60 12.24 11.74
C PHE A 85 18.23 13.26 12.73
N TYR A 86 19.24 14.00 12.27
CA TYR A 86 19.90 15.09 12.99
C TYR A 86 20.27 16.20 12.01
N THR A 87 20.47 17.42 12.51
CA THR A 87 20.84 18.59 11.69
C THR A 87 22.28 19.05 11.89
N ASP A 88 22.92 18.67 13.00
CA ASP A 88 24.30 19.03 13.30
C ASP A 88 25.21 17.78 13.37
N PRO A 89 25.98 17.49 12.30
CA PRO A 89 26.95 16.39 12.28
C PRO A 89 28.16 16.62 13.19
N SER A 90 28.43 17.87 13.61
CA SER A 90 29.64 18.24 14.34
C SER A 90 29.55 18.02 15.86
N SER A 91 28.33 17.86 16.39
CA SER A 91 28.10 17.62 17.81
C SER A 91 28.65 16.26 18.24
N LYS A 92 29.49 16.23 19.28
CA LYS A 92 30.00 15.00 19.93
C LYS A 92 28.89 14.08 20.46
N SER A 93 27.66 14.59 20.60
CA SER A 93 26.44 13.80 20.81
C SER A 93 25.43 14.14 19.70
N LYS A 94 25.17 13.23 18.75
CA LYS A 94 24.11 13.40 17.74
C LYS A 94 22.76 13.58 18.46
N LYS A 95 22.32 14.83 18.63
CA LYS A 95 21.00 15.12 19.22
C LYS A 95 19.94 14.87 18.15
N PRO A 96 18.92 14.04 18.43
CA PRO A 96 17.90 13.76 17.45
C PRO A 96 17.08 15.02 17.14
N VAL A 97 16.65 15.14 15.89
CA VAL A 97 15.74 16.17 15.43
C VAL A 97 14.59 15.51 14.68
N ILE A 98 13.37 15.96 14.90
CA ILE A 98 12.24 15.55 14.07
C ILE A 98 12.01 16.63 13.02
N PRO A 99 12.08 16.33 11.72
CA PRO A 99 11.86 17.32 10.67
C PRO A 99 10.48 17.97 10.77
N GLY A 100 10.41 19.29 10.67
CA GLY A 100 9.16 20.06 10.64
C GLY A 100 8.25 19.64 9.48
N SER A 101 8.82 19.16 8.38
CA SER A 101 8.09 18.58 7.24
C SER A 101 7.33 17.30 7.60
N SER A 102 7.90 16.44 8.46
CA SER A 102 7.24 15.23 8.97
C SER A 102 6.07 15.58 9.87
N LEU A 103 6.25 16.56 10.77
CA LEU A 103 5.20 17.07 11.65
C LEU A 103 4.08 17.73 10.86
N ARG A 104 4.41 18.59 9.89
CA ARG A 104 3.45 19.22 8.99
C ARG A 104 2.67 18.18 8.18
N GLY A 105 3.32 17.13 7.69
CA GLY A 105 2.68 16.04 6.95
C GLY A 105 1.68 15.25 7.79
N MET A 106 2.05 14.96 9.05
CA MET A 106 1.18 14.31 10.04
C MET A 106 -0.05 15.18 10.35
N LEU A 107 0.16 16.46 10.68
CA LEU A 107 -0.93 17.41 10.96
C LEU A 107 -1.85 17.58 9.75
N ARG A 108 -1.29 17.74 8.54
CA ARG A 108 -2.09 17.84 7.30
C ARG A 108 -2.96 16.61 7.10
N THR A 109 -2.41 15.41 7.27
CA THR A 109 -3.17 14.16 7.08
C THR A 109 -4.34 14.06 8.06
N LEU A 110 -4.14 14.44 9.32
CA LEU A 110 -5.19 14.43 10.33
C LEU A 110 -6.24 15.51 10.04
N VAL A 111 -5.83 16.73 9.64
CA VAL A 111 -6.75 17.78 9.20
C VAL A 111 -7.56 17.33 7.99
N GLU A 112 -6.95 16.69 6.98
CA GLU A 112 -7.65 16.14 5.81
C GLU A 112 -8.73 15.13 6.24
N ILE A 113 -8.43 14.29 7.22
CA ILE A 113 -9.39 13.31 7.74
C ILE A 113 -10.56 13.98 8.44
N VAL A 114 -10.29 14.85 9.42
CA VAL A 114 -11.32 15.46 10.27
C VAL A 114 -12.14 16.52 9.53
N SER A 115 -11.56 17.19 8.54
CA SER A 115 -12.28 18.20 7.76
C SER A 115 -12.99 17.65 6.52
N PHE A 116 -13.04 16.33 6.35
CA PHE A 116 -13.69 15.69 5.19
C PHE A 116 -13.13 16.26 3.86
N SER A 117 -11.80 16.44 3.82
CA SER A 117 -11.10 16.97 2.65
C SER A 117 -11.06 15.99 1.49
N LYS A 118 -10.59 16.47 0.33
CA LYS A 118 -10.35 15.67 -0.88
C LYS A 118 -9.31 14.57 -0.67
N ILE A 119 -9.34 13.59 -1.57
CA ILE A 119 -8.27 12.61 -1.75
C ILE A 119 -7.62 12.82 -3.11
N GLU A 120 -6.46 13.47 -3.12
CA GLU A 120 -5.74 13.83 -4.36
C GLU A 120 -4.41 13.07 -4.55
N ARG A 121 -3.81 12.52 -3.49
CA ARG A 121 -2.49 11.87 -3.54
C ARG A 121 -2.56 10.38 -3.83
N VAL A 122 -3.27 10.01 -4.90
CA VAL A 122 -3.40 8.62 -5.35
C VAL A 122 -2.92 8.51 -6.80
N SER A 123 -2.00 7.58 -7.05
CA SER A 123 -1.44 7.37 -8.40
C SER A 123 -2.52 6.87 -9.37
N GLY A 124 -2.70 7.59 -10.47
CA GLY A 124 -3.45 7.13 -11.65
C GLY A 124 -2.61 6.35 -12.66
N HIS A 125 -1.33 6.08 -12.38
CA HIS A 125 -0.43 5.42 -13.32
C HIS A 125 -0.33 3.90 -13.11
N GLN A 126 -0.49 3.44 -11.86
CA GLN A 126 -0.33 2.02 -11.55
C GLN A 126 -1.53 1.21 -12.07
N ARG A 127 -1.31 0.48 -13.16
CA ARG A 127 -2.30 -0.42 -13.77
C ARG A 127 -2.33 -1.76 -13.04
N LEU A 128 -3.54 -2.25 -12.72
CA LEU A 128 -3.72 -3.42 -11.87
C LEU A 128 -3.99 -4.68 -12.71
N PHE A 129 -3.06 -5.64 -12.62
CA PHE A 129 -3.14 -6.93 -13.31
C PHE A 129 -3.05 -8.08 -12.32
N PHE A 130 -3.78 -9.16 -12.57
CA PHE A 130 -3.84 -10.33 -11.70
C PHE A 130 -3.82 -11.66 -12.46
N ARG A 131 -3.54 -12.73 -11.72
CA ARG A 131 -3.53 -14.10 -12.23
C ARG A 131 -4.13 -15.03 -11.18
N ALA A 132 -5.09 -15.86 -11.58
CA ALA A 132 -5.83 -16.74 -10.67
C ALA A 132 -5.98 -18.18 -11.22
N VAL A 133 -4.88 -18.76 -11.70
CA VAL A 133 -4.85 -20.08 -12.37
C VAL A 133 -5.49 -21.18 -11.53
N GLY A 134 -5.15 -21.23 -10.23
CA GLY A 134 -5.60 -22.25 -9.28
C GLY A 134 -6.95 -21.96 -8.60
N SER A 135 -7.58 -20.83 -8.92
CA SER A 135 -8.85 -20.43 -8.31
C SER A 135 -10.04 -21.24 -8.83
N ASN A 136 -11.06 -21.39 -7.99
CA ASN A 136 -12.29 -22.06 -8.36
C ASN A 136 -13.38 -21.04 -8.72
N PRO A 137 -13.77 -20.89 -10.00
CA PRO A 137 -14.75 -19.90 -10.43
C PRO A 137 -16.16 -20.13 -9.88
N SER A 138 -16.47 -21.34 -9.38
CA SER A 138 -17.74 -21.64 -8.71
C SER A 138 -17.78 -21.26 -7.24
N LYS A 139 -16.65 -20.79 -6.67
CA LYS A 139 -16.52 -20.42 -5.26
C LYS A 139 -15.90 -19.04 -5.03
N GLU A 140 -15.28 -18.44 -6.04
CA GLU A 140 -14.45 -17.26 -5.91
C GLU A 140 -14.73 -16.28 -7.06
N SER A 141 -15.11 -15.03 -6.74
CA SER A 141 -15.46 -14.01 -7.76
C SER A 141 -14.30 -13.70 -8.71
N TRP A 142 -13.09 -13.50 -8.19
CA TRP A 142 -11.89 -13.26 -9.00
C TRP A 142 -11.49 -14.49 -9.83
N GLY A 143 -11.84 -15.70 -9.37
CA GLY A 143 -11.67 -16.92 -10.13
C GLY A 143 -12.59 -16.94 -11.34
N LYS A 144 -13.86 -16.55 -11.16
CA LYS A 144 -14.84 -16.38 -12.23
C LYS A 144 -14.34 -15.37 -13.28
N GLU A 145 -13.89 -14.21 -12.81
CA GLU A 145 -13.32 -13.14 -13.65
C GLU A 145 -12.14 -13.66 -14.50
N TYR A 146 -11.13 -14.26 -13.86
CA TYR A 146 -9.96 -14.77 -14.57
C TYR A 146 -10.30 -15.82 -15.62
N LYS A 147 -11.20 -16.73 -15.25
CA LYS A 147 -11.61 -17.87 -16.07
C LYS A 147 -12.58 -17.48 -17.19
N GLN A 148 -13.05 -16.24 -17.26
CA GLN A 148 -13.78 -15.74 -18.41
C GLN A 148 -12.86 -15.60 -19.63
N TYR A 149 -11.62 -15.17 -19.42
CA TYR A 149 -10.67 -14.87 -20.49
C TYR A 149 -9.54 -15.91 -20.60
N VAL A 150 -9.25 -16.65 -19.52
CA VAL A 150 -8.12 -17.59 -19.49
C VAL A 150 -8.57 -19.01 -19.13
N LYS A 151 -8.78 -19.84 -20.15
CA LYS A 151 -8.95 -21.30 -20.07
C LYS A 151 -8.33 -21.98 -21.30
N PRO A 152 -7.89 -23.25 -21.17
CA PRO A 152 -7.28 -23.99 -22.29
C PRO A 152 -8.13 -24.01 -23.57
N GLU A 153 -9.45 -24.00 -23.44
CA GLU A 153 -10.38 -24.14 -24.58
C GLU A 153 -10.62 -22.83 -25.35
N ILE A 154 -10.29 -21.68 -24.76
CA ILE A 154 -10.60 -20.35 -25.34
C ILE A 154 -9.36 -19.51 -25.65
N VAL A 155 -8.23 -19.82 -25.01
CA VAL A 155 -6.97 -19.14 -25.27
C VAL A 155 -6.44 -19.63 -26.60
N LYS A 156 -6.07 -18.69 -27.47
CA LYS A 156 -5.38 -18.97 -28.73
C LYS A 156 -3.93 -18.48 -28.65
N ALA A 157 -3.12 -18.92 -29.59
CA ALA A 157 -1.74 -18.49 -29.77
C ALA A 157 -1.51 -17.98 -31.20
N GLY A 158 -0.47 -17.18 -31.35
CA GLY A 158 -0.04 -16.62 -32.62
C GLY A 158 1.29 -15.92 -32.47
N TYR A 159 1.63 -15.10 -33.46
CA TYR A 159 2.91 -14.41 -33.54
C TYR A 159 2.69 -12.91 -33.66
N LEU A 160 3.49 -12.15 -32.92
CA LEU A 160 3.46 -10.70 -32.97
C LEU A 160 4.03 -10.22 -34.31
N LYS A 161 3.31 -9.30 -34.95
CA LYS A 161 3.73 -8.57 -36.14
C LYS A 161 3.65 -7.08 -35.85
N GLN A 162 4.62 -6.33 -36.34
CA GLN A 162 4.65 -4.88 -36.19
C GLN A 162 4.50 -4.23 -37.56
N ASP A 163 3.53 -3.32 -37.70
CA ASP A 163 3.40 -2.46 -38.88
C ASP A 163 3.40 -1.00 -38.41
N GLY A 164 4.52 -0.33 -38.61
CA GLY A 164 4.80 0.99 -38.04
C GLY A 164 4.76 0.97 -36.51
N GLN A 165 3.81 1.71 -35.93
CA GLN A 165 3.61 1.78 -34.47
C GLN A 165 2.54 0.81 -33.95
N LYS A 166 1.87 0.08 -34.84
CA LYS A 166 0.76 -0.81 -34.47
C LYS A 166 1.22 -2.25 -34.36
N TRP A 167 0.63 -2.94 -33.40
CA TRP A 167 0.87 -4.36 -33.18
C TRP A 167 -0.31 -5.20 -33.63
N TYR A 168 0.01 -6.34 -34.22
CA TYR A 168 -0.94 -7.32 -34.70
C TYR A 168 -0.52 -8.70 -34.18
N ILE A 169 -1.50 -9.58 -34.03
CA ILE A 169 -1.27 -11.00 -33.83
C ILE A 169 -1.62 -11.70 -35.13
N GLN A 170 -0.63 -12.30 -35.78
CA GLN A 170 -0.87 -13.28 -36.81
C GLN A 170 -1.25 -14.62 -36.15
N PRO A 171 -2.47 -15.12 -36.30
CA PRO A 171 -2.87 -16.37 -35.66
C PRO A 171 -1.99 -17.55 -36.10
N ALA A 172 -1.71 -18.47 -35.17
CA ALA A 172 -1.12 -19.76 -35.53
C ALA A 172 -2.13 -20.63 -36.29
N THR A 173 -1.64 -21.61 -37.05
CA THR A 173 -2.47 -22.63 -37.69
C THR A 173 -3.23 -23.42 -36.65
N GLU A 174 -4.44 -23.87 -36.99
CA GLU A 174 -5.22 -24.73 -36.12
C GLU A 174 -4.92 -26.20 -36.44
N ASP A 175 -4.58 -26.98 -35.41
CA ASP A 175 -4.51 -28.44 -35.44
C ASP A 175 -5.41 -28.95 -34.32
N GLU A 176 -6.31 -29.87 -34.63
CA GLU A 176 -7.36 -30.33 -33.69
C GLU A 176 -8.14 -29.17 -33.02
N SER A 177 -8.40 -28.10 -33.79
CA SER A 177 -9.07 -26.85 -33.35
C SER A 177 -8.35 -26.06 -32.25
N VAL A 178 -7.07 -26.35 -31.99
CA VAL A 178 -6.22 -25.55 -31.09
C VAL A 178 -5.03 -24.95 -31.85
N THR A 179 -4.43 -23.91 -31.28
CA THR A 179 -3.32 -23.14 -31.88
C THR A 179 -1.99 -23.34 -31.14
N PHE A 180 -2.01 -24.14 -30.07
CA PHE A 180 -0.84 -24.51 -29.30
C PHE A 180 -1.11 -25.83 -28.55
N ALA A 181 -0.04 -26.50 -28.14
CA ALA A 181 -0.08 -27.67 -27.29
C ALA A 181 0.90 -27.54 -26.12
N TRP A 182 0.64 -28.27 -25.03
CA TRP A 182 1.60 -28.42 -23.93
C TRP A 182 2.68 -29.44 -24.30
N VAL A 183 3.85 -29.33 -23.70
CA VAL A 183 4.90 -30.35 -23.83
C VAL A 183 5.52 -30.60 -22.47
N GLU A 184 5.73 -31.87 -22.12
CA GLU A 184 6.39 -32.26 -20.87
C GLU A 184 7.90 -31.99 -20.98
N GLU A 185 8.52 -31.49 -19.91
CA GLU A 185 9.96 -31.17 -19.89
C GLU A 185 10.83 -32.38 -20.27
N SER A 186 10.39 -33.60 -19.98
CA SER A 186 11.08 -34.84 -20.35
C SER A 186 11.21 -35.04 -21.86
N GLU A 187 10.25 -34.55 -22.66
CA GLU A 187 10.29 -34.62 -24.13
C GLU A 187 11.34 -33.68 -24.72
N LEU A 188 11.81 -32.70 -23.95
CA LEU A 188 12.74 -31.65 -24.38
C LEU A 188 14.21 -31.97 -24.05
N ALA A 189 14.47 -33.11 -23.41
CA ALA A 189 15.79 -33.46 -22.89
C ALA A 189 16.89 -33.51 -23.96
N ASN A 190 16.52 -33.77 -25.21
CA ASN A 190 17.45 -33.89 -26.34
C ASN A 190 17.67 -32.56 -27.09
N LEU A 191 16.94 -31.49 -26.73
CA LEU A 191 17.12 -30.20 -27.38
C LEU A 191 18.43 -29.55 -26.90
N PRO A 192 19.35 -29.18 -27.82
CA PRO A 192 20.60 -28.57 -27.43
C PRO A 192 20.33 -27.19 -26.79
N ARG A 193 21.07 -26.88 -25.71
CA ARG A 193 20.97 -25.62 -24.94
C ARG A 193 19.64 -25.39 -24.21
N PHE A 194 18.74 -26.36 -24.19
CA PHE A 194 17.54 -26.29 -23.36
C PHE A 194 17.91 -26.31 -21.87
N LYS A 195 17.45 -25.28 -21.13
CA LYS A 195 17.59 -25.20 -19.67
C LYS A 195 16.34 -25.76 -19.02
N ARG A 196 16.50 -26.75 -18.14
CA ARG A 196 15.39 -27.28 -17.34
C ARG A 196 15.01 -26.29 -16.24
N PHE A 197 13.77 -26.34 -15.76
CA PHE A 197 13.25 -25.43 -14.75
C PHE A 197 14.13 -25.32 -13.50
N ASN A 198 14.76 -26.42 -13.10
CA ASN A 198 15.61 -26.51 -11.91
C ASN A 198 17.10 -26.25 -12.16
N SER A 199 17.49 -25.96 -13.41
CA SER A 199 18.87 -25.59 -13.74
C SER A 199 19.24 -24.22 -13.15
N ASP A 200 20.48 -24.11 -12.67
CA ASP A 200 21.03 -22.81 -12.25
C ASP A 200 21.09 -21.85 -13.44
N GLY A 201 20.70 -20.59 -13.23
CA GLY A 201 20.63 -19.60 -14.30
C GLY A 201 19.55 -19.90 -15.35
N TYR A 202 18.48 -20.60 -14.96
CA TYR A 202 17.28 -20.75 -15.79
C TYR A 202 16.76 -19.38 -16.23
N GLU A 203 16.54 -19.25 -17.53
CA GLU A 203 15.86 -18.12 -18.14
C GLU A 203 14.86 -18.67 -19.17
N PRO A 204 13.78 -17.94 -19.47
CA PRO A 204 12.89 -18.30 -20.57
C PRO A 204 13.65 -18.36 -21.91
N GLN A 205 13.23 -19.25 -22.80
CA GLN A 205 13.88 -19.54 -24.07
C GLN A 205 12.80 -19.80 -25.13
N TYR A 206 13.16 -19.50 -26.37
CA TYR A 206 12.37 -19.82 -27.56
C TYR A 206 13.20 -20.73 -28.47
N PHE A 207 12.56 -21.76 -29.02
CA PHE A 207 13.19 -22.66 -29.99
C PHE A 207 12.25 -22.90 -31.17
N ASP A 208 12.83 -22.94 -32.36
CA ASP A 208 12.16 -23.36 -33.58
C ASP A 208 12.15 -24.90 -33.64
N VAL A 209 10.95 -25.49 -33.63
CA VAL A 209 10.76 -26.93 -33.42
C VAL A 209 9.66 -27.52 -34.32
N SER A 210 9.71 -28.83 -34.50
CA SER A 210 8.63 -29.66 -35.02
C SER A 210 8.08 -30.59 -33.94
N TYR A 211 6.85 -31.09 -34.14
CA TYR A 211 6.26 -32.17 -33.35
C TYR A 211 5.69 -33.25 -34.29
N ASN A 212 5.64 -34.50 -33.84
CA ASN A 212 5.17 -35.61 -34.68
C ASN A 212 3.78 -36.13 -34.28
N SER A 213 3.36 -35.85 -33.05
CA SER A 213 2.11 -36.38 -32.49
C SER A 213 1.49 -35.40 -31.52
N LEU A 214 0.14 -35.33 -31.55
CA LEU A 214 -0.69 -34.62 -30.59
C LEU A 214 -1.63 -35.59 -29.91
N GLU A 215 -1.70 -35.49 -28.59
CA GLU A 215 -2.58 -36.31 -27.77
C GLU A 215 -3.32 -35.47 -26.75
N GLN A 216 -4.62 -35.69 -26.61
CA GLN A 216 -5.40 -35.04 -25.58
C GLN A 216 -5.30 -35.81 -24.25
N LYS A 217 -4.84 -35.16 -23.19
CA LYS A 217 -4.73 -35.76 -21.85
C LYS A 217 -5.81 -35.23 -20.91
N GLU A 218 -6.47 -36.10 -20.15
CA GLU A 218 -7.43 -35.68 -19.13
C GLU A 218 -6.73 -35.24 -17.84
N VAL A 219 -6.87 -33.97 -17.48
CA VAL A 219 -6.43 -33.48 -16.17
C VAL A 219 -7.59 -33.68 -15.18
N LYS A 220 -7.38 -34.55 -14.18
CA LYS A 220 -8.38 -34.86 -13.16
C LYS A 220 -8.03 -34.19 -11.83
N LYS A 221 -9.04 -33.63 -11.16
CA LYS A 221 -8.95 -33.16 -9.76
C LYS A 221 -10.10 -33.77 -8.98
N ASN A 222 -9.78 -34.49 -7.91
CA ASN A 222 -10.75 -35.25 -7.09
C ASN A 222 -11.64 -36.17 -7.95
N GLY A 223 -11.07 -36.85 -8.94
CA GLY A 223 -11.80 -37.77 -9.83
C GLY A 223 -12.63 -37.12 -10.93
N ARG A 224 -12.78 -35.78 -10.95
CA ARG A 224 -13.48 -35.06 -12.03
C ARG A 224 -12.49 -34.52 -13.05
N VAL A 225 -12.80 -34.67 -14.34
CA VAL A 225 -12.04 -34.04 -15.42
C VAL A 225 -12.25 -32.52 -15.33
N ILE A 226 -11.16 -31.77 -15.15
CA ILE A 226 -11.18 -30.31 -15.02
C ILE A 226 -10.63 -29.59 -16.25
N ALA A 227 -9.87 -30.28 -17.10
CA ALA A 227 -9.38 -29.78 -18.37
C ALA A 227 -8.98 -30.97 -19.27
N LYS A 228 -8.98 -30.75 -20.58
CA LYS A 228 -8.48 -31.71 -21.58
C LYS A 228 -7.44 -31.05 -22.51
N PRO A 229 -6.29 -30.63 -21.98
CA PRO A 229 -5.23 -30.04 -22.80
C PRO A 229 -4.65 -31.02 -23.82
N TRP A 230 -4.26 -30.48 -24.97
CA TRP A 230 -3.45 -31.18 -25.96
C TRP A 230 -1.97 -31.15 -25.58
N PHE A 231 -1.30 -32.27 -25.79
CA PHE A 231 0.12 -32.45 -25.57
C PHE A 231 0.82 -32.86 -26.85
N ALA A 232 1.93 -32.19 -27.16
CA ALA A 232 2.84 -32.55 -28.23
C ALA A 232 3.97 -33.45 -27.69
N SER A 233 4.40 -34.42 -28.50
CA SER A 233 5.50 -35.33 -28.21
C SER A 233 6.42 -35.52 -29.41
N ASN A 234 7.60 -36.09 -29.17
CA ASN A 234 8.67 -36.25 -30.17
C ASN A 234 9.15 -34.92 -30.76
N ILE A 235 9.58 -34.01 -29.88
CA ILE A 235 9.98 -32.65 -30.27
C ILE A 235 11.40 -32.66 -30.85
N ASN A 236 11.56 -32.06 -32.03
CA ASN A 236 12.85 -31.94 -32.72
C ASN A 236 13.10 -30.49 -33.13
N LEU A 237 14.37 -30.10 -33.24
CA LEU A 237 14.71 -28.81 -33.84
C LEU A 237 14.30 -28.78 -35.31
N GLN A 238 13.82 -27.63 -35.77
CA GLN A 238 13.39 -27.44 -37.14
C GLN A 238 13.96 -26.15 -37.71
N GLU A 239 14.68 -26.26 -38.82
CA GLU A 239 15.35 -25.13 -39.48
C GLU A 239 14.62 -24.66 -40.76
N SER A 240 13.51 -25.32 -41.14
CA SER A 240 12.76 -25.01 -42.36
C SER A 240 11.25 -25.02 -42.12
N GLU A 241 10.53 -24.14 -42.82
CA GLU A 241 9.08 -24.00 -42.73
C GLU A 241 8.33 -25.29 -43.09
N PRO A 242 7.18 -25.60 -42.42
CA PRO A 242 6.49 -24.78 -41.43
C PRO A 242 7.07 -24.93 -40.00
N ILE A 243 7.45 -23.82 -39.35
CA ILE A 243 8.14 -23.83 -38.04
C ILE A 243 7.15 -23.58 -36.89
N SER A 244 7.13 -24.48 -35.89
CA SER A 244 6.47 -24.23 -34.61
C SER A 244 7.44 -23.59 -33.62
N LYS A 245 6.96 -22.83 -32.63
CA LYS A 245 7.82 -22.26 -31.58
C LYS A 245 7.56 -22.90 -30.22
N LEU A 246 8.60 -23.50 -29.63
CA LEU A 246 8.63 -23.86 -28.22
C LEU A 246 8.81 -22.60 -27.39
N VAL A 247 7.90 -22.39 -26.44
CA VAL A 247 7.89 -21.28 -25.48
C VAL A 247 8.10 -21.82 -24.08
N THR A 248 9.26 -21.53 -23.49
CA THR A 248 9.49 -21.87 -22.08
C THR A 248 8.99 -20.74 -21.16
N SER A 249 8.38 -21.10 -20.03
CA SER A 249 7.78 -20.13 -19.09
C SER A 249 8.65 -19.92 -17.85
N GLY A 250 8.37 -18.95 -16.99
CA GLY A 250 9.07 -18.83 -15.70
C GLY A 250 8.98 -20.11 -14.85
N ASN A 251 10.07 -20.46 -14.17
CA ASN A 251 10.18 -21.71 -13.41
C ASN A 251 9.39 -21.73 -12.08
N MET A 252 8.94 -20.57 -11.59
CA MET A 252 8.22 -20.46 -10.31
C MET A 252 8.96 -21.09 -9.12
N LYS A 253 10.29 -21.18 -9.18
CA LYS A 253 11.12 -21.71 -8.10
C LYS A 253 11.02 -20.78 -6.89
N GLN A 254 10.73 -21.33 -5.70
CA GLN A 254 10.73 -20.58 -4.46
C GLN A 254 11.91 -21.02 -3.60
N ALA A 255 12.93 -20.16 -3.50
CA ALA A 255 14.19 -20.49 -2.82
C ALA A 255 14.80 -21.82 -3.36
N ASP A 256 15.10 -22.75 -2.46
CA ASP A 256 15.76 -24.03 -2.78
C ASP A 256 14.78 -25.15 -3.17
N GLU A 257 13.47 -24.88 -3.21
CA GLU A 257 12.48 -25.88 -3.62
C GLU A 257 12.51 -26.09 -5.14
N ASP A 258 12.29 -27.32 -5.60
CA ASP A 258 12.12 -27.58 -7.02
C ASP A 258 10.91 -26.81 -7.58
N SER A 259 11.06 -26.36 -8.82
CA SER A 259 9.96 -25.81 -9.61
C SER A 259 8.72 -26.71 -9.51
N PRO A 260 7.51 -26.16 -9.29
CA PRO A 260 6.27 -26.92 -9.38
C PRO A 260 5.81 -27.14 -10.84
N ARG A 261 6.53 -26.57 -11.83
CA ARG A 261 6.20 -26.69 -13.26
C ARG A 261 6.79 -27.96 -13.84
N ARG A 262 6.07 -28.55 -14.79
CA ARG A 262 6.51 -29.76 -15.51
C ARG A 262 6.40 -29.61 -17.02
N ASN A 263 5.72 -28.56 -17.49
CA ASN A 263 5.32 -28.43 -18.88
C ASN A 263 5.67 -27.04 -19.43
N HIS A 264 6.04 -27.02 -20.70
CA HIS A 264 6.18 -25.85 -21.55
C HIS A 264 5.07 -25.86 -22.61
N CYS A 265 5.13 -24.96 -23.58
CA CYS A 265 4.13 -24.88 -24.65
C CYS A 265 4.79 -24.81 -26.02
N ILE A 266 4.15 -25.39 -27.03
CA ILE A 266 4.52 -25.23 -28.44
C ILE A 266 3.39 -24.47 -29.10
N VAL A 267 3.71 -23.33 -29.71
CA VAL A 267 2.82 -22.56 -30.58
C VAL A 267 2.99 -23.09 -32.01
N PHE A 268 1.88 -23.43 -32.66
CA PHE A 268 1.89 -23.99 -34.01
C PHE A 268 2.30 -22.95 -35.05
N PRO A 269 2.67 -23.35 -36.28
CA PRO A 269 3.20 -22.44 -37.29
C PRO A 269 2.27 -21.27 -37.63
N GLU A 270 2.83 -20.21 -38.17
CA GLU A 270 2.07 -19.02 -38.57
C GLU A 270 1.02 -19.37 -39.66
N SER A 271 -0.25 -19.02 -39.43
CA SER A 271 -1.30 -19.24 -40.43
C SER A 271 -1.27 -18.17 -41.50
N LYS A 272 -0.73 -18.47 -42.69
CA LYS A 272 -0.67 -17.53 -43.82
C LYS A 272 -2.06 -17.14 -44.39
N SER A 273 -3.09 -17.91 -44.09
CA SER A 273 -4.46 -17.66 -44.57
C SER A 273 -5.31 -16.87 -43.57
N ALA A 274 -4.95 -16.88 -42.28
CA ALA A 274 -5.66 -16.12 -41.26
C ALA A 274 -5.40 -14.61 -41.41
N LYS A 275 -6.40 -13.79 -41.15
CA LYS A 275 -6.22 -12.33 -41.11
C LYS A 275 -5.50 -11.93 -39.81
N PRO A 276 -4.48 -11.06 -39.86
CA PRO A 276 -3.87 -10.50 -38.66
C PRO A 276 -4.92 -9.78 -37.80
N LEU A 277 -4.86 -9.99 -36.49
CA LEU A 277 -5.74 -9.35 -35.51
C LEU A 277 -5.02 -8.15 -34.89
N PRO A 278 -5.53 -6.91 -35.01
CA PRO A 278 -4.90 -5.76 -34.37
C PRO A 278 -5.02 -5.89 -32.84
N ILE A 279 -3.95 -5.53 -32.12
CA ILE A 279 -3.96 -5.42 -30.66
C ILE A 279 -4.43 -4.03 -30.29
N ASP A 280 -5.21 -3.92 -29.23
CA ASP A 280 -5.68 -2.62 -28.73
C ASP A 280 -4.51 -1.78 -28.17
N ASP A 281 -4.34 -0.56 -28.68
CA ASP A 281 -3.21 0.32 -28.32
C ASP A 281 -3.22 0.67 -26.82
N THR A 282 -4.40 0.84 -26.22
CA THR A 282 -4.56 1.10 -24.79
C THR A 282 -4.23 -0.14 -23.96
N ALA A 283 -4.59 -1.35 -24.42
CA ALA A 283 -4.18 -2.59 -23.78
C ALA A 283 -2.65 -2.77 -23.79
N ILE A 284 -1.97 -2.38 -24.87
CA ILE A 284 -0.49 -2.37 -24.97
C ILE A 284 0.12 -1.42 -23.95
N GLU A 285 -0.36 -0.18 -23.88
CA GLU A 285 0.11 0.80 -22.90
C GLU A 285 -0.05 0.27 -21.47
N HIS A 286 -1.22 -0.30 -21.16
CA HIS A 286 -1.50 -0.87 -19.85
C HIS A 286 -0.64 -2.08 -19.51
N TYR A 287 -0.39 -2.97 -20.47
CA TYR A 287 0.52 -4.11 -20.32
C TYR A 287 1.94 -3.64 -19.97
N ARG A 288 2.46 -2.66 -20.72
CA ARG A 288 3.81 -2.10 -20.50
C ARG A 288 3.94 -1.45 -19.13
N ASN A 289 2.92 -0.72 -18.69
CA ASN A 289 2.88 -0.11 -17.35
C ASN A 289 2.77 -1.15 -16.21
N ALA A 290 2.48 -2.42 -16.51
CA ALA A 290 2.28 -3.48 -15.54
C ALA A 290 3.33 -4.60 -15.59
N LEU A 291 4.41 -4.43 -16.36
CA LEU A 291 5.51 -5.41 -16.47
C LEU A 291 6.11 -5.74 -15.10
N THR A 292 6.20 -7.02 -14.79
CA THR A 292 6.97 -7.50 -13.62
C THR A 292 8.47 -7.42 -13.89
N GLU A 293 9.31 -7.40 -12.86
CA GLU A 293 10.77 -7.46 -13.05
C GLU A 293 11.20 -8.65 -13.92
N PHE A 294 10.60 -9.83 -13.73
CA PHE A 294 10.80 -10.99 -14.62
C PHE A 294 10.49 -10.73 -16.10
N GLN A 295 9.52 -9.85 -16.40
CA GLN A 295 9.15 -9.51 -17.78
C GLN A 295 10.01 -8.38 -18.36
N LYS A 296 10.97 -7.85 -17.59
CA LYS A 296 11.95 -6.84 -18.02
C LYS A 296 13.35 -7.44 -18.20
N GLU A 297 13.49 -8.72 -17.92
CA GLU A 297 14.73 -9.48 -18.06
C GLU A 297 14.73 -10.24 -19.39
N SER A 298 15.93 -10.53 -19.91
CA SER A 298 16.12 -11.39 -21.09
C SER A 298 15.35 -12.72 -20.93
N PRO A 299 14.68 -13.21 -21.99
CA PRO A 299 14.71 -12.77 -23.38
C PRO A 299 13.66 -11.69 -23.72
N PHE A 300 13.06 -11.04 -22.73
CA PHE A 300 12.07 -9.98 -22.94
C PHE A 300 12.74 -8.61 -23.04
N ASP A 301 12.09 -7.70 -23.77
CA ASP A 301 12.51 -6.32 -23.78
C ASP A 301 12.17 -5.63 -22.44
N LYS A 302 13.06 -4.77 -21.98
CA LYS A 302 12.93 -4.10 -20.67
C LYS A 302 11.70 -3.18 -20.57
N ASP A 303 11.31 -2.54 -21.66
CA ASP A 303 10.24 -1.53 -21.72
C ASP A 303 8.99 -2.02 -22.47
N TRP A 304 9.12 -3.11 -23.22
CA TRP A 304 8.08 -3.68 -24.07
C TRP A 304 7.70 -5.12 -23.69
N GLY A 305 8.46 -5.79 -22.82
CA GLY A 305 8.19 -7.14 -22.37
C GLY A 305 8.19 -8.14 -23.52
N VAL A 306 7.05 -8.82 -23.75
CA VAL A 306 6.92 -9.81 -24.83
C VAL A 306 6.71 -9.17 -26.21
N LEU A 307 6.44 -7.86 -26.28
CA LEU A 307 6.12 -7.16 -27.53
C LEU A 307 7.36 -6.95 -28.40
N GLU A 308 7.71 -7.99 -29.14
CA GLU A 308 8.80 -8.02 -30.12
C GLU A 308 8.33 -8.78 -31.37
N GLU A 309 8.73 -8.31 -32.56
CA GLU A 309 8.28 -8.92 -33.82
C GLU A 309 8.71 -10.39 -33.92
N GLY A 310 7.79 -11.26 -34.33
CA GLY A 310 8.03 -12.70 -34.46
C GLY A 310 8.02 -13.47 -33.14
N HIS A 311 7.83 -12.82 -31.99
CA HIS A 311 7.63 -13.50 -30.72
C HIS A 311 6.25 -14.16 -30.66
N PRO A 312 6.17 -15.39 -30.11
CA PRO A 312 4.91 -16.06 -29.88
C PRO A 312 4.15 -15.39 -28.73
N VAL A 313 2.84 -15.25 -28.88
CA VAL A 313 1.95 -14.62 -27.91
C VAL A 313 0.68 -15.43 -27.74
N PHE A 314 0.15 -15.46 -26.52
CA PHE A 314 -1.13 -16.07 -26.19
C PHE A 314 -2.16 -14.99 -25.96
N TYR A 315 -3.39 -15.20 -26.43
CA TYR A 315 -4.43 -14.19 -26.38
C TYR A 315 -5.83 -14.80 -26.24
N TYR A 316 -6.75 -13.93 -25.84
CA TYR A 316 -8.19 -14.19 -25.89
C TYR A 316 -8.84 -13.16 -26.82
N HIS A 317 -9.75 -13.64 -27.67
CA HIS A 317 -10.57 -12.81 -28.55
C HIS A 317 -11.97 -13.41 -28.61
N ASP A 318 -13.00 -12.58 -28.45
CA ASP A 318 -14.41 -12.99 -28.42
C ASP A 318 -15.00 -13.30 -29.82
N GLY A 319 -14.25 -12.98 -30.87
CA GLY A 319 -14.66 -13.15 -32.28
C GLY A 319 -15.51 -12.01 -32.83
N GLN A 320 -15.87 -11.02 -32.01
CA GLN A 320 -16.74 -9.89 -32.36
C GLN A 320 -16.02 -8.55 -32.26
N SER A 321 -15.14 -8.42 -31.27
CA SER A 321 -14.29 -7.26 -31.06
C SER A 321 -13.40 -7.01 -32.27
N LYS A 322 -13.10 -5.74 -32.53
CA LYS A 322 -12.22 -5.35 -33.63
C LYS A 322 -10.74 -5.57 -33.28
N THR A 323 -10.41 -5.53 -32.00
CA THR A 323 -9.06 -5.58 -31.45
C THR A 323 -8.93 -6.63 -30.36
N VAL A 324 -7.71 -7.11 -30.14
CA VAL A 324 -7.35 -8.00 -29.03
C VAL A 324 -6.99 -7.16 -27.80
N GLY A 325 -7.77 -7.29 -26.72
CA GLY A 325 -7.51 -6.62 -25.43
C GLY A 325 -6.79 -7.47 -24.38
N PHE A 326 -6.74 -8.79 -24.56
CA PHE A 326 -6.18 -9.73 -23.57
C PHE A 326 -5.10 -10.59 -24.19
N PHE A 327 -3.86 -10.42 -23.74
CA PHE A 327 -2.72 -11.17 -24.25
C PHE A 327 -1.60 -11.32 -23.20
N GLY A 328 -0.64 -12.21 -23.47
CA GLY A 328 0.60 -12.33 -22.72
C GLY A 328 1.49 -13.49 -23.13
N GLN A 329 2.61 -13.66 -22.44
CA GLN A 329 3.71 -14.55 -22.85
C GLN A 329 3.47 -16.06 -22.61
N SER A 330 2.38 -16.44 -21.96
CA SER A 330 2.08 -17.87 -21.67
C SER A 330 0.58 -18.10 -21.68
N PRO A 331 0.08 -19.33 -21.87
CA PRO A 331 -1.36 -19.59 -21.89
C PRO A 331 -2.09 -19.17 -20.61
N ASN A 332 -1.37 -19.12 -19.49
CA ASN A 332 -1.88 -18.67 -18.19
C ASN A 332 -1.40 -17.25 -17.86
N PHE A 333 -1.53 -16.32 -18.81
CA PHE A 333 -1.08 -14.94 -18.67
C PHE A 333 -1.85 -14.18 -17.56
N ARG A 334 -1.29 -13.06 -17.12
CA ARG A 334 -1.95 -12.12 -16.21
C ARG A 334 -2.97 -11.32 -17.02
N ILE A 335 -4.16 -11.12 -16.50
CA ILE A 335 -5.16 -10.25 -17.13
C ILE A 335 -5.28 -8.93 -16.39
N PRO A 336 -5.64 -7.84 -17.08
CA PRO A 336 -6.00 -6.59 -16.43
C PRO A 336 -7.29 -6.76 -15.62
N TYR A 337 -7.45 -5.99 -14.56
CA TYR A 337 -8.78 -5.77 -13.99
C TYR A 337 -9.57 -4.81 -14.89
N SER A 338 -10.50 -5.35 -15.67
CA SER A 338 -11.20 -4.65 -16.76
C SER A 338 -12.73 -4.73 -16.57
N PRO A 339 -13.38 -3.76 -15.90
CA PRO A 339 -14.84 -3.75 -15.69
C PRO A 339 -15.64 -3.90 -16.99
N GLU A 340 -15.23 -3.19 -18.05
CA GLU A 340 -15.89 -3.22 -19.37
C GLU A 340 -15.56 -4.49 -20.19
N GLY A 341 -14.69 -5.37 -19.69
CA GLY A 341 -14.27 -6.58 -20.40
C GLY A 341 -13.54 -6.37 -21.73
N ASN A 342 -12.98 -5.18 -21.98
CA ASN A 342 -12.26 -4.81 -23.21
C ASN A 342 -10.72 -4.90 -23.10
N GLY A 343 -10.19 -5.28 -21.92
CA GLY A 343 -8.75 -5.36 -21.67
C GLY A 343 -8.14 -4.05 -21.17
N HIS A 344 -8.95 -3.03 -20.88
CA HIS A 344 -8.46 -1.78 -20.33
C HIS A 344 -8.35 -1.88 -18.81
N ALA A 345 -7.13 -1.75 -18.29
CA ALA A 345 -6.83 -1.90 -16.88
C ALA A 345 -7.26 -0.68 -16.07
N THR A 346 -7.98 -0.93 -14.99
CA THR A 346 -8.28 0.09 -13.98
C THR A 346 -7.05 0.47 -13.14
N THR A 347 -7.18 1.62 -12.51
CA THR A 347 -6.27 2.19 -11.52
C THR A 347 -7.00 2.34 -10.19
N VAL A 348 -6.25 2.60 -9.12
CA VAL A 348 -6.85 2.92 -7.82
C VAL A 348 -7.66 4.23 -7.88
N LEU A 349 -7.26 5.17 -8.74
CA LEU A 349 -7.93 6.46 -8.93
C LEU A 349 -9.37 6.32 -9.45
N ASP A 350 -9.65 5.30 -10.27
CA ASP A 350 -10.99 5.05 -10.83
C ASP A 350 -12.01 4.70 -9.72
N PHE A 351 -11.55 4.19 -8.58
CA PHE A 351 -12.35 3.83 -7.41
C PHE A 351 -12.50 4.98 -6.41
N ILE A 352 -12.18 6.22 -6.81
CA ILE A 352 -12.37 7.44 -6.04
C ILE A 352 -13.47 8.29 -6.68
N PRO A 353 -14.59 8.56 -5.97
CA PRO A 353 -15.67 9.39 -6.49
C PRO A 353 -15.19 10.76 -7.00
N LYS A 354 -15.66 11.19 -8.17
CA LYS A 354 -15.22 12.45 -8.82
C LYS A 354 -15.38 13.67 -7.92
N ASN A 355 -16.45 13.73 -7.13
CA ASN A 355 -16.69 14.84 -6.20
C ASN A 355 -15.67 14.92 -5.06
N LEU A 356 -14.93 13.85 -4.77
CA LEU A 356 -13.88 13.81 -3.75
C LEU A 356 -12.48 14.14 -4.26
N ARG A 357 -12.36 14.43 -5.56
CA ARG A 357 -11.09 14.75 -6.23
C ARG A 357 -11.20 15.92 -7.21
N LYS A 358 -12.25 16.73 -7.07
CA LYS A 358 -12.50 17.89 -7.95
C LYS A 358 -11.37 18.91 -7.80
N LEU A 359 -10.65 19.18 -8.88
CA LEU A 359 -9.43 19.99 -8.88
C LEU A 359 -9.66 21.43 -8.38
N ALA A 360 -10.83 22.01 -8.69
CA ALA A 360 -11.17 23.40 -8.37
C ALA A 360 -11.82 23.61 -6.98
N SER A 361 -12.15 22.55 -6.23
CA SER A 361 -12.67 22.74 -4.87
C SER A 361 -11.52 22.96 -3.90
N ILE A 362 -11.72 23.88 -2.96
CA ILE A 362 -10.73 24.22 -1.93
C ILE A 362 -11.33 23.74 -0.62
N ASP A 363 -10.68 22.76 0.02
CA ASP A 363 -11.08 22.26 1.35
C ASP A 363 -10.25 22.95 2.44
N LEU A 364 -10.56 22.65 3.71
CA LEU A 364 -9.86 23.24 4.86
C LEU A 364 -8.36 22.88 4.88
N ALA A 365 -7.98 21.68 4.46
CA ALA A 365 -6.58 21.30 4.39
C ALA A 365 -5.82 22.13 3.34
N ASP A 366 -6.40 22.34 2.16
CA ASP A 366 -5.84 23.23 1.14
C ASP A 366 -5.77 24.67 1.63
N ALA A 367 -6.82 25.18 2.28
CA ALA A 367 -6.85 26.54 2.81
C ALA A 367 -5.72 26.80 3.82
N ILE A 368 -5.47 25.86 4.74
CA ILE A 368 -4.48 26.00 5.82
C ILE A 368 -3.06 25.74 5.31
N PHE A 369 -2.85 24.62 4.61
CA PHE A 369 -1.53 24.11 4.25
C PHE A 369 -1.06 24.52 2.85
N GLY A 370 -1.91 25.17 2.06
CA GLY A 370 -1.64 25.55 0.68
C GLY A 370 -1.77 24.38 -0.31
N TRP A 371 -1.66 24.71 -1.60
CA TRP A 371 -1.80 23.75 -2.70
C TRP A 371 -0.93 24.09 -3.90
N ILE A 372 -0.73 23.07 -4.74
CA ILE A 372 -0.28 23.19 -6.13
C ILE A 372 -1.21 22.28 -6.93
N LYS A 373 -2.07 22.88 -7.76
CA LYS A 373 -3.01 22.15 -8.62
C LYS A 373 -2.36 21.91 -9.98
N GLN A 374 -2.41 20.67 -10.44
CA GLN A 374 -1.91 20.26 -11.75
C GLN A 374 -3.10 19.95 -12.65
N GLU A 375 -3.19 20.67 -13.76
CA GLU A 375 -4.20 20.40 -14.79
C GLU A 375 -3.79 19.19 -15.63
N SER A 376 -4.78 18.53 -16.21
CA SER A 376 -4.61 17.46 -17.17
C SER A 376 -5.48 17.72 -18.40
N GLU A 377 -5.33 16.90 -19.45
CA GLU A 377 -6.21 16.98 -20.62
C GLU A 377 -7.70 16.83 -20.24
N ASN A 378 -7.98 16.03 -19.21
CA ASN A 378 -9.33 15.67 -18.79
C ASN A 378 -9.91 16.57 -17.68
N GLU A 379 -9.10 17.40 -17.02
CA GLU A 379 -9.53 18.27 -15.92
C GLU A 379 -8.71 19.55 -15.92
N ARG A 380 -9.37 20.67 -16.23
CA ARG A 380 -8.79 22.02 -16.24
C ARG A 380 -9.40 22.88 -15.15
N LEU A 381 -8.62 23.85 -14.66
CA LEU A 381 -9.10 24.82 -13.69
C LEU A 381 -9.96 25.88 -14.39
N PRO A 382 -10.92 26.49 -13.68
CA PRO A 382 -11.65 27.66 -14.18
C PRO A 382 -10.70 28.82 -14.47
N ASP A 383 -11.09 29.69 -15.41
CA ASP A 383 -10.37 30.93 -15.70
C ASP A 383 -10.26 31.79 -14.43
N GLY A 384 -9.05 32.31 -14.19
CA GLY A 384 -8.76 33.12 -13.00
C GLY A 384 -8.58 32.35 -11.69
N PHE A 385 -8.58 31.01 -11.72
CA PHE A 385 -8.29 30.21 -10.53
C PHE A 385 -6.79 30.15 -10.23
N ASP A 386 -6.42 30.42 -8.98
CA ASP A 386 -5.02 30.33 -8.53
C ASP A 386 -4.52 28.88 -8.52
N LYS A 387 -3.62 28.55 -9.47
CA LYS A 387 -3.04 27.20 -9.58
C LYS A 387 -2.19 26.81 -8.38
N GLN A 388 -1.70 27.80 -7.62
CA GLN A 388 -0.87 27.57 -6.46
C GLN A 388 -1.17 28.59 -5.37
N ARG A 389 -1.03 28.15 -4.12
CA ARG A 389 -1.11 29.03 -2.96
C ARG A 389 -0.18 28.53 -1.87
N SER A 390 0.56 29.46 -1.26
CA SER A 390 1.45 29.16 -0.15
C SER A 390 0.68 28.69 1.09
N SER A 391 1.36 27.90 1.91
CA SER A 391 0.89 27.53 3.25
C SER A 391 0.76 28.78 4.12
N ARG A 392 -0.30 28.86 4.93
CA ARG A 392 -0.45 29.89 5.98
C ARG A 392 0.05 29.44 7.34
N ILE A 393 0.61 28.24 7.39
CA ILE A 393 1.29 27.71 8.57
C ILE A 393 2.74 27.33 8.25
N PHE A 394 3.59 27.45 9.26
CA PHE A 394 4.98 27.00 9.24
C PHE A 394 5.27 26.19 10.50
N VAL A 395 5.82 24.99 10.34
CA VAL A 395 6.14 24.07 11.45
C VAL A 395 7.65 23.99 11.54
N THR A 396 8.22 24.36 12.69
CA THR A 396 9.67 24.26 12.92
C THR A 396 10.08 22.80 13.05
N ASP A 397 11.38 22.53 12.89
CA ASP A 397 11.94 21.27 13.35
C ASP A 397 11.71 21.11 14.85
N ALA A 398 11.41 19.89 15.31
CA ALA A 398 11.36 19.62 16.73
C ALA A 398 12.73 19.25 17.24
N LEU A 399 13.23 20.12 18.10
CA LEU A 399 14.55 20.03 18.69
C LEU A 399 14.46 19.22 19.98
N TYR A 400 15.41 18.32 20.17
CA TYR A 400 15.56 17.58 21.41
C TYR A 400 15.57 18.52 22.63
N GLU A 401 14.74 18.22 23.61
CA GLU A 401 14.62 18.98 24.85
C GLU A 401 15.15 18.16 26.05
N SER A 402 14.57 16.99 26.30
CA SER A 402 14.94 16.17 27.44
C SER A 402 14.65 14.67 27.24
N ASN A 403 15.18 13.84 28.13
CA ASN A 403 14.81 12.44 28.27
C ASN A 403 14.90 12.01 29.74
N GLN A 404 14.22 10.91 30.09
CA GLN A 404 14.37 10.29 31.42
C GLN A 404 15.44 9.18 31.43
N ASN A 405 15.44 8.27 30.44
CA ASN A 405 16.21 7.01 30.49
C ASN A 405 17.11 6.79 29.24
N GLY A 406 17.86 7.83 28.87
CA GLY A 406 18.67 7.87 27.65
C GLY A 406 17.84 8.17 26.40
N ILE A 407 18.54 8.47 25.31
CA ILE A 407 17.91 8.86 24.03
C ILE A 407 17.67 7.63 23.15
N PHE A 408 18.73 6.87 22.88
CA PHE A 408 18.69 5.75 21.93
C PHE A 408 18.18 4.48 22.58
N TYR A 409 17.42 3.71 21.81
CA TYR A 409 16.78 2.47 22.21
C TYR A 409 17.81 1.41 22.63
N SER A 410 18.88 1.28 21.87
CA SER A 410 20.00 0.36 22.09
C SER A 410 21.35 1.07 21.91
N GLU A 411 22.42 0.45 22.41
CA GLU A 411 23.80 0.97 22.21
C GLU A 411 24.31 0.74 20.78
N THR A 412 23.76 -0.26 20.08
CA THR A 412 24.11 -0.61 18.70
C THR A 412 22.86 -0.58 17.80
N PRO A 413 23.01 -0.33 16.50
CA PRO A 413 21.90 -0.41 15.55
C PRO A 413 21.18 -1.75 15.61
N VAL A 414 19.85 -1.71 15.54
CA VAL A 414 18.97 -2.90 15.53
C VAL A 414 18.44 -3.15 14.13
N THR A 415 18.04 -4.39 13.86
CA THR A 415 17.40 -4.76 12.60
C THR A 415 15.90 -4.96 12.84
N PRO A 416 15.00 -4.16 12.25
CA PRO A 416 13.57 -4.31 12.43
C PRO A 416 13.02 -5.47 11.59
N GLN A 417 11.86 -5.99 11.97
CA GLN A 417 11.10 -6.95 11.17
C GLN A 417 10.80 -6.40 9.77
N ILE A 418 10.82 -7.29 8.77
CA ILE A 418 10.65 -6.92 7.36
C ILE A 418 9.29 -6.25 7.17
N LEU A 419 9.33 -4.99 6.78
CA LEU A 419 8.16 -4.21 6.42
C LEU A 419 7.72 -4.59 5.01
N SER A 420 6.52 -5.16 4.89
CA SER A 420 5.93 -5.41 3.58
C SER A 420 5.39 -4.12 2.97
N GLU A 421 5.67 -3.90 1.69
CA GLU A 421 5.03 -2.84 0.92
C GLU A 421 3.50 -3.05 0.84
N PRO A 422 2.71 -1.97 0.71
CA PRO A 422 1.30 -2.09 0.34
C PRO A 422 1.16 -2.92 -0.93
N LYS A 423 0.24 -3.88 -0.94
CA LYS A 423 -0.10 -4.70 -2.11
C LYS A 423 -1.51 -4.37 -2.58
N PRO A 424 -1.72 -3.31 -3.40
CA PRO A 424 -3.05 -2.88 -3.82
C PRO A 424 -3.87 -4.00 -4.48
N SER A 425 -3.20 -4.93 -5.17
CA SER A 425 -3.82 -6.10 -5.81
C SER A 425 -4.51 -7.07 -4.84
N TYR A 426 -4.23 -6.99 -3.53
CA TYR A 426 -5.01 -7.67 -2.50
C TYR A 426 -6.27 -6.86 -2.15
N PHE A 427 -7.19 -6.78 -3.10
CA PHE A 427 -8.41 -5.98 -3.05
C PHE A 427 -9.28 -6.11 -1.77
N PRO A 428 -9.36 -7.24 -1.02
CA PRO A 428 -10.19 -7.31 0.18
C PRO A 428 -9.78 -6.33 1.29
N HIS A 429 -8.54 -5.83 1.26
CA HIS A 429 -8.05 -4.82 2.21
C HIS A 429 -8.22 -3.38 1.71
N TYR A 430 -8.32 -3.15 0.41
CA TYR A 430 -8.20 -1.80 -0.16
C TYR A 430 -9.51 -1.29 -0.77
N LEU A 431 -10.40 -2.20 -1.16
CA LEU A 431 -11.75 -1.88 -1.65
C LEU A 431 -12.80 -2.13 -0.57
N VAL A 432 -13.87 -1.34 -0.62
CA VAL A 432 -15.08 -1.57 0.16
C VAL A 432 -15.66 -2.94 -0.21
N GLN A 433 -15.95 -3.76 0.80
CA GLN A 433 -16.56 -5.07 0.64
C GLN A 433 -17.93 -5.04 1.32
N PRO A 434 -19.04 -4.97 0.55
CA PRO A 434 -20.38 -5.07 1.10
C PRO A 434 -20.71 -6.48 1.65
N ASN A 435 -19.90 -7.48 1.28
CA ASN A 435 -20.09 -8.88 1.67
C ASN A 435 -18.74 -9.55 1.94
N ALA A 436 -18.71 -10.55 2.82
CA ALA A 436 -17.52 -11.32 3.15
C ALA A 436 -17.41 -12.68 2.42
N ASP A 437 -18.46 -13.13 1.73
CA ASP A 437 -18.48 -14.35 0.91
C ASP A 437 -17.55 -14.22 -0.30
N GLN A 438 -16.72 -15.25 -0.54
CA GLN A 438 -15.76 -15.31 -1.65
C GLN A 438 -16.41 -15.13 -3.02
N LEU A 439 -17.65 -15.59 -3.20
CA LEU A 439 -18.40 -15.42 -4.45
C LEU A 439 -18.89 -13.99 -4.67
N LYS A 440 -18.95 -13.18 -3.61
CA LYS A 440 -19.52 -11.83 -3.62
C LYS A 440 -18.49 -10.74 -3.37
N LEU A 441 -17.22 -11.10 -3.20
CA LEU A 441 -16.16 -10.11 -3.02
C LEU A 441 -16.01 -9.23 -4.25
N LYS A 442 -15.88 -7.93 -4.02
CA LYS A 442 -15.61 -6.93 -5.04
C LYS A 442 -14.12 -6.78 -5.26
N HIS A 443 -13.71 -6.70 -6.52
CA HIS A 443 -12.33 -6.51 -6.96
C HIS A 443 -12.25 -5.37 -7.99
N TYR A 444 -11.06 -5.06 -8.52
CA TYR A 444 -10.90 -3.92 -9.43
C TYR A 444 -11.51 -4.13 -10.84
N ALA A 445 -12.02 -5.32 -11.16
CA ALA A 445 -12.90 -5.55 -12.32
C ALA A 445 -14.39 -5.40 -11.98
N SER A 446 -14.75 -4.99 -10.77
CA SER A 446 -16.13 -4.59 -10.44
C SER A 446 -16.37 -3.16 -10.92
N GLU A 447 -17.63 -2.79 -11.16
CA GLU A 447 -17.99 -1.45 -11.61
C GLU A 447 -17.57 -0.39 -10.58
N PRO A 448 -16.65 0.54 -10.94
CA PRO A 448 -16.19 1.58 -10.02
C PRO A 448 -17.33 2.49 -9.57
N LEU A 449 -17.30 2.91 -8.31
CA LEU A 449 -18.26 3.83 -7.67
C LEU A 449 -19.67 3.25 -7.45
N GLU A 450 -20.13 2.33 -8.29
CA GLU A 450 -21.43 1.66 -8.15
C GLU A 450 -21.34 0.43 -7.24
N GLU A 451 -20.38 -0.47 -7.51
CA GLU A 451 -20.25 -1.71 -6.75
C GLU A 451 -19.26 -1.60 -5.59
N THR A 452 -18.21 -0.78 -5.75
CA THR A 452 -17.20 -0.56 -4.72
C THR A 452 -16.39 0.73 -4.94
N VAL A 453 -15.72 1.18 -3.88
CA VAL A 453 -14.80 2.32 -3.84
C VAL A 453 -13.58 1.95 -2.99
N ILE A 454 -12.53 2.77 -3.02
CA ILE A 454 -11.42 2.60 -2.07
C ILE A 454 -11.90 2.79 -0.62
N ARG A 455 -11.18 2.20 0.33
CA ARG A 455 -11.57 2.27 1.76
C ARG A 455 -11.24 3.58 2.46
N GLY A 456 -10.48 4.49 1.86
CA GLY A 456 -10.17 5.81 2.43
C GLY A 456 -8.75 5.94 2.98
N HIS A 457 -8.58 6.68 4.08
CA HIS A 457 -7.25 7.04 4.58
C HIS A 457 -6.65 5.90 5.42
N LYS A 458 -5.52 5.37 4.97
CA LYS A 458 -4.79 4.32 5.67
C LYS A 458 -4.09 4.87 6.90
N LEU A 459 -4.37 4.30 8.08
CA LEU A 459 -3.70 4.56 9.35
C LEU A 459 -3.17 3.25 9.95
N TYR A 460 -2.28 3.34 10.94
CA TYR A 460 -1.66 2.19 11.60
C TYR A 460 -2.13 2.08 13.04
N TRP A 461 -2.27 0.86 13.54
CA TRP A 461 -2.61 0.60 14.93
C TRP A 461 -1.38 0.85 15.82
N HIS A 462 -1.59 1.53 16.95
CA HIS A 462 -0.60 1.56 18.03
C HIS A 462 -0.50 0.17 18.68
N LYS A 463 0.67 -0.18 19.22
CA LYS A 463 0.96 -1.51 19.79
C LYS A 463 1.60 -1.45 21.18
N GLY A 464 1.20 -0.47 21.98
CA GLY A 464 1.78 -0.22 23.29
C GLY A 464 3.11 0.52 23.23
N ASP A 465 3.78 0.58 24.37
CA ASP A 465 5.01 1.35 24.56
C ASP A 465 6.29 0.59 24.19
N ASP A 466 6.26 -0.73 24.23
CA ASP A 466 7.39 -1.60 23.87
C ASP A 466 6.94 -2.66 22.85
N PRO A 467 6.74 -2.27 21.57
CA PRO A 467 6.28 -3.20 20.55
C PRO A 467 7.38 -4.19 20.17
N ASP A 468 7.01 -5.44 19.86
CA ASP A 468 7.94 -6.42 19.29
C ASP A 468 8.25 -6.09 17.82
N PHE A 469 9.22 -5.20 17.60
CA PHE A 469 9.60 -4.70 16.28
C PHE A 469 10.93 -5.26 15.77
N GLU A 470 11.78 -5.82 16.63
CA GLU A 470 13.13 -6.28 16.28
C GLU A 470 13.12 -7.67 15.63
N LEU A 471 14.06 -7.90 14.71
CA LEU A 471 14.45 -9.24 14.30
C LEU A 471 15.47 -9.78 15.32
N PRO A 472 15.28 -10.99 15.87
CA PRO A 472 16.20 -11.55 16.86
C PRO A 472 17.63 -11.72 16.28
N ALA A 473 18.64 -11.28 17.03
CA ALA A 473 20.07 -11.18 16.66
C ALA A 473 20.81 -12.50 16.40
N SER A 474 20.09 -13.62 16.34
CA SER A 474 20.59 -14.91 15.86
C SER A 474 19.39 -15.65 15.27
N PRO A 475 19.47 -16.17 14.04
CA PRO A 475 18.44 -17.10 13.54
C PRO A 475 18.60 -18.47 14.20
N THR A 476 18.74 -18.53 15.54
CA THR A 476 18.42 -19.73 16.30
C THR A 476 16.90 -19.85 16.33
N LYS A 477 16.35 -20.37 15.24
CA LYS A 477 15.08 -21.11 15.16
C LYS A 477 14.10 -20.79 16.30
N ARG A 478 13.48 -19.61 16.27
CA ARG A 478 12.23 -19.36 16.99
C ARG A 478 11.27 -18.56 16.14
N VAL A 479 10.93 -19.11 14.97
CA VAL A 479 9.52 -19.07 14.57
C VAL A 479 8.84 -20.11 15.45
N ILE A 480 8.19 -19.67 16.53
CA ILE A 480 7.29 -20.56 17.28
C ILE A 480 6.06 -20.76 16.38
N ASN A 481 6.05 -21.87 15.65
CA ASN A 481 4.83 -22.43 15.09
C ASN A 481 4.26 -23.47 16.06
N SER A 482 2.95 -23.66 16.04
CA SER A 482 2.19 -24.64 16.85
C SER A 482 2.51 -26.10 16.49
N SER A 483 3.55 -26.36 15.71
CA SER A 483 3.91 -27.67 15.17
C SER A 483 5.42 -27.72 15.00
N ARG A 484 6.13 -28.14 16.06
CA ARG A 484 7.60 -28.27 16.20
C ARG A 484 8.30 -28.94 15.01
N LYS A 485 8.40 -28.25 13.87
CA LYS A 485 9.18 -28.67 12.70
C LYS A 485 10.01 -27.50 12.22
N ILE A 486 11.32 -27.71 12.31
CA ILE A 486 12.39 -26.79 11.97
C ILE A 486 12.55 -26.75 10.45
N ILE A 487 12.55 -25.55 9.87
CA ILE A 487 13.01 -25.31 8.50
C ILE A 487 14.22 -24.38 8.60
N HIS A 488 15.34 -24.77 8.00
CA HIS A 488 16.51 -23.91 7.84
C HIS A 488 16.31 -23.04 6.60
N SER A 489 16.32 -21.72 6.73
CA SER A 489 16.52 -20.80 5.61
C SER A 489 17.94 -20.24 5.71
N SER A 490 18.69 -20.27 4.61
CA SER A 490 20.07 -19.80 4.51
C SER A 490 20.17 -18.28 4.77
N GLU A 491 21.23 -17.86 5.46
CA GLU A 491 21.50 -16.49 5.93
C GLU A 491 21.64 -15.46 4.79
N GLU A 492 21.89 -15.90 3.55
CA GLU A 492 22.26 -15.00 2.45
C GLU A 492 21.09 -14.24 1.81
N ASN A 493 19.85 -14.73 1.94
CA ASN A 493 18.66 -14.06 1.39
C ASN A 493 18.06 -12.98 2.32
N LEU A 494 18.54 -12.87 3.57
CA LEU A 494 18.05 -11.89 4.54
C LEU A 494 18.64 -10.48 4.30
N ASN A 495 19.89 -10.39 3.83
CA ASN A 495 20.66 -9.14 3.82
C ASN A 495 20.20 -8.09 2.79
N THR A 496 19.44 -8.43 1.75
CA THR A 496 18.97 -7.44 0.76
C THR A 496 17.64 -6.78 1.14
N GLN A 497 16.94 -7.30 2.16
CA GLN A 497 15.61 -6.82 2.59
C GLN A 497 15.61 -6.23 4.00
N THR A 498 16.72 -6.34 4.73
CA THR A 498 16.85 -5.81 6.08
C THR A 498 17.68 -4.53 6.06
N THR A 499 17.34 -3.60 6.95
CA THR A 499 18.04 -2.32 7.11
C THR A 499 18.28 -2.10 8.59
N GLN A 500 19.49 -1.73 8.99
CA GLN A 500 19.75 -1.36 10.38
C GLN A 500 19.19 0.03 10.69
N ILE A 501 18.74 0.22 11.93
CA ILE A 501 18.18 1.48 12.41
C ILE A 501 18.65 1.77 13.86
N GLU A 502 18.75 3.04 14.21
CA GLU A 502 18.97 3.55 15.56
C GLU A 502 17.72 4.30 16.01
N PRO A 503 16.71 3.61 16.56
CA PRO A 503 15.51 4.25 17.05
C PRO A 503 15.78 4.99 18.36
N ILE A 504 15.02 6.07 18.60
CA ILE A 504 14.96 6.71 19.91
C ILE A 504 13.92 6.02 20.80
N LYS A 505 14.12 6.06 22.12
CA LYS A 505 13.25 5.48 23.14
C LYS A 505 11.92 6.21 23.29
N LYS A 506 10.99 5.57 23.99
CA LYS A 506 9.88 6.24 24.68
C LYS A 506 10.41 7.24 25.72
N GLY A 507 9.65 8.30 25.95
CA GLY A 507 9.91 9.30 26.99
C GLY A 507 10.97 10.33 26.62
N VAL A 508 11.30 10.46 25.33
CA VAL A 508 12.15 11.54 24.80
C VAL A 508 11.23 12.69 24.39
N THR A 509 11.56 13.90 24.86
CA THR A 509 10.78 15.12 24.59
C THR A 509 11.45 16.01 23.57
N PHE A 510 10.63 16.64 22.73
CA PHE A 510 11.04 17.57 21.70
C PHE A 510 10.17 18.82 21.73
N LYS A 511 10.77 19.99 21.52
CA LYS A 511 10.06 21.26 21.43
C LYS A 511 10.03 21.77 19.98
N PHE A 512 8.86 22.21 19.54
CA PHE A 512 8.67 22.86 18.24
C PHE A 512 7.52 23.88 18.29
N ASP A 513 7.48 24.78 17.32
CA ASP A 513 6.40 25.75 17.16
C ASP A 513 5.66 25.53 15.83
N VAL A 514 4.34 25.78 15.86
CA VAL A 514 3.52 25.97 14.66
C VAL A 514 3.13 27.44 14.57
N TYR A 515 3.78 28.17 13.68
CA TYR A 515 3.40 29.54 13.35
C TYR A 515 2.25 29.54 12.35
N PHE A 516 1.30 30.46 12.50
CA PHE A 516 0.17 30.59 11.59
C PHE A 516 -0.24 32.05 11.38
N GLU A 517 -0.76 32.34 10.19
CA GLU A 517 -1.18 33.68 9.79
C GLU A 517 -2.59 33.69 9.18
N ASN A 518 -3.39 34.66 9.59
CA ASN A 518 -4.73 34.94 9.06
C ASN A 518 -5.67 33.73 9.00
N LEU A 519 -5.65 32.82 9.97
CA LEU A 519 -6.61 31.72 10.04
C LEU A 519 -7.99 32.22 10.51
N SER A 520 -9.09 31.76 9.89
CA SER A 520 -10.44 31.99 10.44
C SER A 520 -10.66 31.17 11.73
N ASP A 521 -11.75 31.44 12.44
CA ASP A 521 -12.16 30.64 13.60
C ASP A 521 -12.27 29.15 13.25
N VAL A 522 -12.84 28.82 12.08
CA VAL A 522 -12.99 27.45 11.58
C VAL A 522 -11.64 26.81 11.27
N GLU A 523 -10.75 27.55 10.60
CA GLU A 523 -9.43 27.05 10.18
C GLU A 523 -8.51 26.81 11.39
N LEU A 524 -8.46 27.75 12.34
CA LEU A 524 -7.73 27.57 13.60
C LEU A 524 -8.38 26.47 14.45
N GLY A 525 -9.71 26.43 14.48
CA GLY A 525 -10.50 25.40 15.15
C GLY A 525 -10.16 24.00 14.68
N ALA A 526 -10.02 23.77 13.37
CA ALA A 526 -9.63 22.47 12.81
C ALA A 526 -8.25 22.01 13.29
N LEU A 527 -7.26 22.93 13.33
CA LEU A 527 -5.91 22.63 13.79
C LEU A 527 -5.88 22.32 15.30
N LEU A 528 -6.57 23.12 16.11
CA LEU A 528 -6.70 22.93 17.55
C LEU A 528 -7.50 21.67 17.91
N TRP A 529 -8.53 21.34 17.12
CA TRP A 529 -9.31 20.12 17.29
C TRP A 529 -8.40 18.90 17.11
N VAL A 530 -7.58 18.87 16.05
CA VAL A 530 -6.59 17.81 15.83
C VAL A 530 -5.58 17.75 16.97
N LEU A 531 -4.86 18.84 17.25
CA LEU A 531 -3.81 18.87 18.27
C LEU A 531 -4.34 18.50 19.66
N SER A 532 -5.58 18.87 19.97
CA SER A 532 -6.18 18.55 21.27
C SER A 532 -6.34 17.06 21.50
N LEU A 533 -6.55 16.25 20.46
CA LEU A 533 -6.74 14.80 20.58
C LEU A 533 -5.61 14.11 21.36
N SER A 534 -4.35 14.43 21.06
CA SER A 534 -3.19 13.81 21.72
C SER A 534 -2.80 14.48 23.04
N SER A 535 -3.50 15.55 23.43
CA SER A 535 -3.18 16.32 24.63
C SER A 535 -4.20 16.09 25.73
N ASP A 536 -3.90 16.53 26.95
CA ASP A 536 -4.86 16.51 28.05
C ASP A 536 -6.04 17.46 27.79
N LYS A 537 -5.90 18.41 26.85
CA LYS A 537 -6.99 19.30 26.41
C LYS A 537 -8.09 18.56 25.65
N SER A 538 -7.89 17.33 25.18
CA SER A 538 -8.93 16.51 24.54
C SER A 538 -10.20 16.42 25.39
N GLN A 539 -10.04 16.27 26.71
CA GLN A 539 -11.16 16.19 27.65
C GLN A 539 -11.79 17.56 27.92
N GLN A 540 -10.97 18.62 27.94
CA GLN A 540 -11.42 20.00 28.22
C GLN A 540 -12.20 20.61 27.04
N LEU A 541 -11.76 20.30 25.82
CA LEU A 541 -12.34 20.76 24.56
C LEU A 541 -13.36 19.76 23.99
N VAL A 542 -13.52 18.59 24.64
CA VAL A 542 -14.54 17.58 24.33
C VAL A 542 -14.37 16.98 22.92
N THR A 543 -13.16 17.02 22.36
CA THR A 543 -12.84 16.53 21.00
C THR A 543 -12.71 15.01 20.94
N GLY A 544 -12.16 14.39 21.99
CA GLY A 544 -12.10 12.94 22.15
C GLY A 544 -13.28 12.33 22.92
N LYS A 545 -13.27 11.01 23.06
CA LYS A 545 -14.17 10.28 23.96
C LYS A 545 -13.67 10.40 25.40
N LYS A 546 -14.62 10.34 26.34
CA LYS A 546 -14.35 10.51 27.77
C LYS A 546 -13.40 9.42 28.26
N ASN A 547 -12.34 9.79 28.98
CA ASN A 547 -11.34 8.88 29.57
C ASN A 547 -10.54 8.03 28.57
N GLU A 548 -10.57 8.33 27.27
CA GLU A 548 -9.69 7.70 26.28
C GLU A 548 -8.45 8.58 26.04
N LYS A 549 -7.31 7.95 25.74
CA LYS A 549 -6.07 8.66 25.38
C LYS A 549 -5.68 8.33 23.96
N TYR A 550 -5.26 9.34 23.23
CA TYR A 550 -4.89 9.22 21.83
C TYR A 550 -3.43 9.64 21.62
N CYS A 551 -2.80 9.00 20.64
CA CYS A 551 -1.44 9.31 20.20
C CYS A 551 -1.46 9.48 18.68
N PHE A 552 -0.59 10.32 18.15
CA PHE A 552 -0.36 10.39 16.71
C PHE A 552 0.73 9.39 16.28
N SER A 553 0.80 9.11 14.98
CA SER A 553 1.77 8.16 14.42
C SER A 553 2.79 8.86 13.51
N LEU A 554 4.06 8.80 13.88
CA LEU A 554 5.18 9.45 13.21
C LEU A 554 6.27 8.44 12.81
N GLY A 555 7.16 8.80 11.89
CA GLY A 555 8.31 7.95 11.53
C GLY A 555 7.98 6.77 10.61
N MET A 556 8.98 5.92 10.38
CA MET A 556 8.94 4.85 9.36
C MET A 556 8.46 3.50 9.90
N GLY A 557 8.56 3.26 11.20
CA GLY A 557 8.24 1.97 11.84
C GLY A 557 6.76 1.76 12.22
N LYS A 558 5.84 2.59 11.72
CA LYS A 558 4.40 2.55 12.08
C LYS A 558 3.76 1.16 11.99
N PRO A 559 4.02 0.32 10.96
CA PRO A 559 3.44 -1.03 10.90
C PRO A 559 3.90 -1.96 12.03
N LEU A 560 5.06 -1.67 12.62
CA LEU A 560 5.62 -2.41 13.75
C LEU A 560 5.18 -1.82 15.10
N GLY A 561 4.35 -0.78 15.12
CA GLY A 561 3.90 -0.12 16.36
C GLY A 561 4.84 0.98 16.86
N MET A 562 5.92 1.27 16.13
CA MET A 562 6.82 2.37 16.43
C MET A 562 6.18 3.73 16.08
N GLY A 563 6.61 4.76 16.79
CA GLY A 563 6.33 6.16 16.49
C GLY A 563 4.99 6.67 17.01
N ALA A 564 4.46 6.07 18.07
CA ALA A 564 3.39 6.69 18.85
C ALA A 564 3.95 7.94 19.55
N VAL A 565 3.28 9.09 19.39
CA VAL A 565 3.71 10.36 20.00
C VAL A 565 2.52 11.09 20.63
N LYS A 566 2.76 11.68 21.81
CA LYS A 566 1.88 12.62 22.48
C LYS A 566 2.33 14.04 22.12
N ILE A 567 1.39 14.95 21.87
CA ILE A 567 1.69 16.38 21.69
C ILE A 567 0.81 17.16 22.65
N ASP A 568 1.45 17.82 23.61
CA ASP A 568 0.84 18.86 24.44
C ASP A 568 1.18 20.23 23.84
N TYR A 569 0.28 21.21 24.01
CA TYR A 569 0.46 22.51 23.36
C TYR A 569 -0.17 23.69 24.11
N ASN A 570 0.41 24.87 23.87
CA ASN A 570 -0.09 26.17 24.31
C ASN A 570 -0.29 27.09 23.10
N LEU A 571 -1.46 27.74 23.05
CA LEU A 571 -1.80 28.69 21.99
C LEU A 571 -1.36 30.09 22.41
N HIS A 572 -0.71 30.82 21.51
CA HIS A 572 -0.35 32.22 21.68
C HIS A 572 -0.89 33.00 20.48
N LEU A 573 -1.94 33.81 20.71
CA LEU A 573 -2.46 34.74 19.72
C LEU A 573 -1.66 36.04 19.75
N SER A 574 -1.49 36.66 18.58
CA SER A 574 -0.71 37.87 18.42
C SER A 574 -1.58 39.07 18.10
N ASP A 575 -1.59 40.05 18.99
CA ASP A 575 -2.00 41.41 18.68
C ASP A 575 -0.89 42.08 17.84
N ARG A 576 -1.09 42.03 16.52
CA ARG A 576 -0.16 42.61 15.55
C ARG A 576 -0.07 44.13 15.69
N THR A 577 -1.14 44.82 16.08
CA THR A 577 -1.11 46.27 16.30
C THR A 577 -0.18 46.59 17.46
N SER A 578 -0.37 45.94 18.60
CA SER A 578 0.49 46.10 19.78
C SER A 578 1.95 45.76 19.49
N ARG A 579 2.20 44.64 18.79
CA ARG A 579 3.56 44.18 18.42
C ARG A 579 4.32 45.20 17.57
N TYR A 580 3.66 45.82 16.59
CA TYR A 580 4.31 46.75 15.66
C TYR A 580 4.22 48.22 16.09
N SER A 581 3.45 48.54 17.13
CA SER A 581 3.36 49.90 17.69
C SER A 581 4.43 50.20 18.74
N ASN A 582 4.96 49.18 19.43
CA ASN A 582 5.98 49.33 20.47
C ASN A 582 7.08 48.28 20.30
N LEU A 583 8.35 48.68 20.42
CA LEU A 583 9.48 47.76 20.29
C LEU A 583 9.77 47.00 21.60
N PHE A 584 9.58 47.67 22.74
CA PHE A 584 9.95 47.16 24.06
C PHE A 584 8.76 47.16 25.04
N ASP A 585 8.80 46.22 25.98
CA ASP A 585 7.95 46.14 27.16
C ASP A 585 8.87 46.09 28.39
N GLY A 586 9.18 47.26 28.95
CA GLY A 586 10.30 47.41 29.88
C GLY A 586 11.64 47.05 29.22
N ASP A 587 12.40 46.15 29.85
CA ASP A 587 13.71 45.69 29.36
C ASP A 587 13.61 44.49 28.39
N GLN A 588 12.41 44.10 27.97
CA GLN A 588 12.15 42.95 27.10
C GLN A 588 11.55 43.40 25.76
N TRP A 589 11.63 42.53 24.75
CA TRP A 589 10.94 42.77 23.48
C TRP A 589 9.42 42.73 23.66
N LYS A 590 8.71 43.69 23.07
CA LYS A 590 7.24 43.62 22.99
C LYS A 590 6.86 42.48 22.03
N THR A 591 6.41 41.36 22.58
CA THR A 591 6.04 40.18 21.77
C THR A 591 4.69 40.39 21.08
N GLY A 592 3.81 41.22 21.66
CA GLY A 592 2.43 41.39 21.23
C GLY A 592 1.61 40.11 21.38
N GLU A 593 1.96 39.23 22.32
CA GLU A 593 1.11 38.10 22.69
C GLU A 593 -0.11 38.60 23.48
N GLU A 594 -1.28 38.09 23.15
CA GLU A 594 -2.53 38.39 23.85
C GLU A 594 -2.57 37.80 25.26
N ASN A 595 -3.55 38.21 26.05
CA ASN A 595 -3.78 37.65 27.37
C ASN A 595 -4.12 36.15 27.27
N GLN A 596 -3.46 35.32 28.09
CA GLN A 596 -3.64 33.87 28.07
C GLN A 596 -5.05 33.41 28.46
N ALA A 597 -5.75 34.13 29.35
CA ALA A 597 -7.13 33.80 29.72
C ALA A 597 -8.10 34.07 28.56
N GLU A 598 -7.89 35.15 27.81
CA GLU A 598 -8.66 35.47 26.60
C GLU A 598 -8.36 34.48 25.48
N THR A 599 -7.08 34.11 25.32
CA THR A 599 -6.64 33.11 24.35
C THR A 599 -7.27 31.74 24.61
N ALA A 600 -7.33 31.29 25.88
CA ALA A 600 -7.98 30.03 26.25
C ALA A 600 -9.50 30.04 26.00
N LYS A 601 -10.16 31.20 26.11
CA LYS A 601 -11.56 31.37 25.71
C LYS A 601 -11.70 31.24 24.19
N ARG A 602 -10.84 31.93 23.43
CA ARG A 602 -10.85 31.91 21.96
C ARG A 602 -10.57 30.51 21.41
N GLU A 603 -9.69 29.74 22.05
CA GLU A 603 -9.41 28.34 21.72
C GLU A 603 -10.69 27.50 21.71
N LYS A 604 -11.51 27.60 22.77
CA LYS A 604 -12.80 26.91 22.86
C LYS A 604 -13.79 27.36 21.80
N GLU A 605 -13.85 28.66 21.53
CA GLU A 605 -14.72 29.24 20.51
C GLU A 605 -14.34 28.77 19.11
N CYS A 606 -13.05 28.72 18.77
CA CYS A 606 -12.58 28.24 17.47
C CYS A 606 -12.87 26.76 17.26
N VAL A 607 -12.59 25.91 18.26
CA VAL A 607 -12.91 24.47 18.18
C VAL A 607 -14.40 24.25 17.99
N LYS A 608 -15.24 24.99 18.72
CA LYS A 608 -16.69 24.96 18.53
C LYS A 608 -17.12 25.45 17.15
N ALA A 609 -16.55 26.56 16.66
CA ALA A 609 -16.83 27.09 15.33
C ALA A 609 -16.51 26.07 14.23
N PHE A 610 -15.42 25.32 14.38
CA PHE A 610 -15.12 24.20 13.49
C PHE A 610 -16.18 23.09 13.55
N GLU A 611 -16.57 22.62 14.74
CA GLU A 611 -17.60 21.59 14.86
C GLU A 611 -18.95 22.04 14.30
N ASP A 612 -19.37 23.26 14.61
CA ASP A 612 -20.60 23.88 14.11
C ASP A 612 -20.54 24.01 12.56
N PHE A 613 -19.40 24.41 12.01
CA PHE A 613 -19.18 24.46 10.55
C PHE A 613 -19.28 23.08 9.90
N MET A 614 -18.70 22.04 10.52
CA MET A 614 -18.84 20.67 10.04
C MET A 614 -20.28 20.17 10.12
N PHE A 615 -21.11 20.71 11.02
CA PHE A 615 -22.52 20.32 11.20
C PHE A 615 -23.51 21.25 10.49
N ASP A 616 -23.03 22.29 9.80
CA ASP A 616 -23.85 23.15 8.96
C ASP A 616 -24.64 22.34 7.92
N SER A 617 -25.92 22.67 7.73
CA SER A 617 -26.82 21.89 6.87
C SER A 617 -26.53 22.04 5.37
N GLU A 618 -25.91 23.16 4.96
CA GLU A 618 -25.63 23.47 3.57
C GLU A 618 -24.18 23.14 3.21
N LYS A 619 -23.25 23.64 4.02
CA LYS A 619 -21.80 23.65 3.76
C LYS A 619 -21.06 22.51 4.46
N GLY A 620 -21.56 22.06 5.61
CA GLY A 620 -20.95 21.00 6.44
C GLY A 620 -21.12 19.60 5.87
N ILE A 621 -20.89 18.56 6.66
CA ILE A 621 -20.99 17.16 6.24
C ILE A 621 -22.41 16.78 5.80
N SER A 622 -22.52 15.77 4.93
CA SER A 622 -23.82 15.31 4.48
C SER A 622 -24.61 14.60 5.59
N ASP A 623 -25.92 14.53 5.42
CA ASP A 623 -26.80 13.77 6.32
C ASP A 623 -26.42 12.29 6.43
N LYS A 624 -25.82 11.73 5.38
CA LYS A 624 -25.34 10.34 5.33
C LYS A 624 -24.04 10.16 6.08
N ASP A 625 -23.16 11.16 6.08
CA ASP A 625 -21.94 11.16 6.90
C ASP A 625 -22.27 11.12 8.41
N ARG A 626 -23.45 11.60 8.80
CA ARG A 626 -23.96 11.56 10.18
C ARG A 626 -24.56 10.20 10.55
N GLU A 627 -24.78 9.28 9.61
CA GLU A 627 -25.39 7.98 9.89
C GLU A 627 -24.39 7.04 10.59
N ARG A 628 -24.79 6.55 11.77
CA ARG A 628 -24.04 5.60 12.59
C ARG A 628 -24.32 4.16 12.16
N PRO A 629 -23.49 3.17 12.56
CA PRO A 629 -23.69 1.76 12.18
C PRO A 629 -25.06 1.17 12.60
N ASP A 630 -25.69 1.71 13.64
CA ASP A 630 -27.03 1.35 14.11
C ASP A 630 -28.16 2.12 13.39
N LYS A 631 -27.84 2.87 12.33
CA LYS A 631 -28.72 3.74 11.54
C LYS A 631 -29.28 4.95 12.29
N THR A 632 -28.75 5.25 13.49
CA THR A 632 -29.04 6.52 14.17
C THR A 632 -28.20 7.65 13.58
N LYS A 633 -28.59 8.91 13.81
CA LYS A 633 -27.78 10.08 13.41
C LYS A 633 -26.86 10.50 14.57
N ALA A 634 -25.62 10.83 14.25
CA ALA A 634 -24.66 11.40 15.19
C ALA A 634 -25.17 12.76 15.69
N THR A 635 -25.10 12.95 17.02
CA THR A 635 -25.54 14.20 17.67
C THR A 635 -24.38 15.16 17.91
N SER A 636 -23.15 14.64 17.90
CA SER A 636 -21.91 15.42 17.97
C SER A 636 -20.92 14.99 16.89
N PHE A 637 -19.96 15.88 16.59
CA PHE A 637 -18.99 15.66 15.51
C PHE A 637 -18.15 14.38 15.69
N LYS A 638 -17.71 14.10 16.92
CA LYS A 638 -16.95 12.89 17.27
C LYS A 638 -17.75 11.58 17.21
N GLU A 639 -19.08 11.64 17.18
CA GLU A 639 -19.97 10.47 17.03
C GLU A 639 -20.20 10.10 15.56
N THR A 640 -19.73 10.92 14.62
CA THR A 640 -19.79 10.55 13.20
C THR A 640 -18.91 9.32 12.97
N ARG A 641 -19.39 8.39 12.14
CA ARG A 641 -18.73 7.10 11.91
C ARG A 641 -17.26 7.24 11.47
N ARG A 642 -16.99 8.19 10.57
CA ARG A 642 -15.63 8.52 10.11
C ARG A 642 -14.71 8.96 11.25
N ILE A 643 -15.21 9.81 12.16
CA ILE A 643 -14.42 10.29 13.30
C ILE A 643 -14.27 9.21 14.37
N GLU A 644 -15.31 8.40 14.62
CA GLU A 644 -15.17 7.24 15.52
C GLU A 644 -14.11 6.25 15.01
N MET A 645 -14.01 6.04 13.69
CA MET A 645 -12.95 5.22 13.10
C MET A 645 -11.57 5.84 13.30
N LEU A 646 -11.43 7.17 13.15
CA LEU A 646 -10.17 7.87 13.43
C LEU A 646 -9.77 7.72 14.90
N LEU A 647 -10.68 8.02 15.83
CA LEU A 647 -10.42 7.92 17.27
C LEU A 647 -10.05 6.50 17.69
N ALA A 648 -10.74 5.49 17.15
CA ALA A 648 -10.39 4.08 17.35
C ALA A 648 -8.93 3.78 16.93
N MET A 649 -8.49 4.28 15.77
CA MET A 649 -7.13 4.08 15.27
C MET A 649 -6.06 4.87 16.04
N LEU A 650 -6.39 6.04 16.59
CA LEU A 650 -5.47 6.87 17.36
C LEU A 650 -5.34 6.46 18.82
N ARG A 651 -6.23 5.60 19.33
CA ARG A 651 -6.27 5.21 20.73
C ARG A 651 -4.99 4.46 21.13
N CYS A 652 -4.33 4.90 22.21
CA CYS A 652 -3.05 4.35 22.66
C CYS A 652 -3.03 3.92 24.14
N ASP A 653 -4.05 4.24 24.93
CA ASP A 653 -4.24 3.68 26.29
C ASP A 653 -4.72 2.23 26.27
N GLN A 654 -5.51 1.87 25.25
CA GLN A 654 -6.02 0.52 25.06
C GLN A 654 -5.88 0.14 23.57
N THR A 655 -4.74 -0.44 23.24
CA THR A 655 -4.45 -0.90 21.87
C THR A 655 -5.10 -2.26 21.60
N PRO A 656 -5.47 -2.57 20.35
CA PRO A 656 -5.92 -3.91 20.00
C PRO A 656 -4.84 -4.97 20.24
N ASP A 657 -5.26 -6.23 20.33
CA ASP A 657 -4.34 -7.36 20.48
C ASP A 657 -3.33 -7.44 19.32
N ALA A 658 -2.08 -7.77 19.63
CA ALA A 658 -1.00 -7.86 18.65
C ALA A 658 -1.29 -8.89 17.54
N GLU A 659 -1.97 -9.99 17.86
CA GLU A 659 -2.37 -11.01 16.88
C GLU A 659 -3.49 -10.52 15.95
N GLN A 660 -4.31 -9.57 16.38
CA GLN A 660 -5.33 -8.94 15.54
C GLN A 660 -4.74 -7.86 14.62
N THR A 661 -3.52 -7.40 14.90
CA THR A 661 -2.86 -6.26 14.23
C THR A 661 -1.48 -6.59 13.66
N ARG A 662 -1.14 -7.88 13.52
CA ARG A 662 0.06 -8.31 12.78
C ARG A 662 -0.22 -8.43 11.29
N TYR A 663 0.85 -8.59 10.50
CA TYR A 663 0.70 -8.99 9.11
C TYR A 663 0.22 -10.44 9.02
N MET A 664 -0.68 -10.69 8.07
CA MET A 664 -0.95 -12.04 7.60
C MET A 664 0.28 -12.62 6.90
N THR A 665 0.44 -13.94 6.97
CA THR A 665 1.60 -14.68 6.51
C THR A 665 1.24 -15.63 5.37
N ILE A 666 2.15 -15.77 4.40
CA ILE A 666 1.98 -16.68 3.26
C ILE A 666 2.14 -18.13 3.71
N LYS A 667 3.07 -18.40 4.65
CA LYS A 667 3.37 -19.75 5.16
C LYS A 667 2.17 -20.42 5.84
N ALA A 668 1.38 -19.67 6.61
CA ALA A 668 0.15 -20.16 7.21
C ALA A 668 -1.06 -20.09 6.26
N LYS A 669 -0.85 -19.72 4.99
CA LYS A 669 -1.88 -19.60 3.95
C LYS A 669 -3.04 -18.67 4.34
N GLU A 670 -2.78 -17.66 5.16
CA GLU A 670 -3.82 -16.77 5.69
C GLU A 670 -4.50 -15.97 4.56
N TYR A 671 -3.76 -15.65 3.49
CA TYR A 671 -4.29 -14.96 2.31
C TYR A 671 -5.13 -15.84 1.37
N GLN A 672 -5.09 -17.17 1.52
CA GLN A 672 -5.61 -18.12 0.51
C GLN A 672 -7.08 -17.90 0.18
N ASN A 673 -7.91 -17.67 1.21
CA ASN A 673 -9.35 -17.51 1.06
C ASN A 673 -9.76 -16.05 0.87
N ARG A 674 -8.82 -15.11 0.76
CA ARG A 674 -9.10 -13.68 0.66
C ARG A 674 -10.05 -13.17 1.76
N PRO A 675 -9.73 -13.36 3.06
CA PRO A 675 -10.54 -12.77 4.13
C PRO A 675 -10.62 -11.25 3.98
N VAL A 676 -11.71 -10.68 4.47
CA VAL A 676 -12.01 -9.24 4.44
C VAL A 676 -11.49 -8.60 5.71
N LEU A 677 -10.75 -7.50 5.58
CA LEU A 677 -10.24 -6.77 6.75
C LEU A 677 -11.41 -6.03 7.42
N PRO A 678 -11.68 -6.22 8.72
CA PRO A 678 -12.77 -5.52 9.42
C PRO A 678 -12.58 -4.00 9.43
N THR A 679 -13.61 -3.24 9.77
CA THR A 679 -13.48 -1.80 10.05
C THR A 679 -12.78 -1.55 11.40
N PRO A 680 -12.24 -0.34 11.66
CA PRO A 680 -11.67 -0.01 12.98
C PRO A 680 -12.65 -0.29 14.13
N LEU A 681 -13.93 0.06 13.93
CA LEU A 681 -14.99 -0.13 14.93
C LEU A 681 -15.32 -1.59 15.23
N GLN A 682 -14.99 -2.53 14.33
CA GLN A 682 -15.14 -3.97 14.57
C GLN A 682 -13.98 -4.54 15.41
N ILE A 683 -12.81 -3.91 15.35
CA ILE A 683 -11.61 -4.33 16.09
C ILE A 683 -11.60 -3.71 17.50
N SER A 684 -12.00 -2.45 17.63
CA SER A 684 -11.95 -1.72 18.91
C SER A 684 -13.07 -2.06 19.90
N LYS A 685 -14.03 -2.93 19.55
CA LYS A 685 -15.03 -3.41 20.51
C LYS A 685 -14.36 -4.40 21.47
N PRO A 686 -14.41 -4.19 22.79
CA PRO A 686 -13.84 -5.13 23.73
C PRO A 686 -14.49 -6.51 23.54
N SER A 687 -13.66 -7.55 23.47
CA SER A 687 -14.06 -8.95 23.44
C SER A 687 -14.71 -9.36 24.77
N GLY A 688 -15.92 -8.87 25.02
CA GLY A 688 -16.62 -9.00 26.28
C GLY A 688 -18.11 -8.80 26.12
N THR A 689 -18.74 -9.46 25.14
CA THR A 689 -20.20 -9.69 25.09
C THR A 689 -20.60 -10.86 24.17
N ASP A 690 -19.67 -11.73 23.77
CA ASP A 690 -20.03 -13.01 23.15
C ASP A 690 -19.80 -14.13 24.16
N GLY A 691 -20.88 -14.55 24.82
CA GLY A 691 -20.90 -15.75 25.64
C GLY A 691 -20.70 -16.99 24.77
N SER A 692 -19.46 -17.44 24.63
CA SER A 692 -19.16 -18.84 24.35
C SER A 692 -17.81 -19.22 24.96
N ALA A 693 -17.86 -20.14 25.90
CA ALA A 693 -16.72 -20.63 26.68
C ALA A 693 -15.54 -21.04 25.79
N SER A 694 -14.35 -20.53 26.13
CA SER A 694 -13.08 -20.98 25.58
C SER A 694 -12.76 -22.40 26.06
N ASN A 695 -13.21 -23.42 25.32
CA ASN A 695 -12.69 -24.77 25.50
C ASN A 695 -11.32 -24.87 24.82
N THR A 696 -10.27 -24.66 25.63
CA THR A 696 -8.88 -24.97 25.25
C THR A 696 -8.58 -26.41 25.68
N PRO A 697 -8.26 -27.35 24.78
CA PRO A 697 -7.83 -28.68 25.20
C PRO A 697 -6.40 -28.63 25.73
N LYS A 698 -6.21 -28.87 27.03
CA LYS A 698 -4.89 -29.19 27.61
C LYS A 698 -4.49 -30.61 27.18
N LEU A 699 -3.50 -30.73 26.29
CA LEU A 699 -2.84 -32.00 26.00
C LEU A 699 -1.79 -32.28 27.07
N ILE A 700 -2.04 -33.33 27.86
CA ILE A 700 -1.11 -33.94 28.81
C ILE A 700 -0.06 -34.71 28.00
N LEU A 701 1.22 -34.37 28.17
CA LEU A 701 2.35 -35.12 27.60
C LEU A 701 3.12 -35.81 28.73
N GLN A 702 2.95 -37.12 28.86
CA GLN A 702 3.90 -38.03 29.50
C GLN A 702 4.84 -38.60 28.43
N GLY A 703 6.15 -38.69 28.71
CA GLY A 703 7.07 -39.40 27.82
C GLY A 703 8.55 -39.07 27.97
N GLN A 704 9.14 -39.61 29.05
CA GLN A 704 10.51 -40.10 29.26
C GLN A 704 11.65 -39.67 28.31
N ASN A 705 12.67 -39.05 28.93
CA ASN A 705 14.04 -38.86 28.42
C ASN A 705 14.77 -40.20 28.21
N LYS A 706 15.53 -40.30 27.11
CA LYS A 706 16.82 -41.00 27.08
C LYS A 706 17.80 -40.26 26.18
N ASP A 707 18.93 -39.90 26.78
CA ASP A 707 20.12 -39.31 26.18
C ASP A 707 20.73 -40.19 25.09
N LYS A 708 21.37 -39.54 24.12
CA LYS A 708 22.65 -39.97 23.55
C LYS A 708 23.35 -38.81 22.83
N GLN A 709 24.51 -38.43 23.36
CA GLN A 709 25.57 -37.66 22.69
C GLN A 709 26.10 -38.44 21.48
N ILE A 710 26.60 -37.73 20.46
CA ILE A 710 27.84 -38.05 19.71
C ILE A 710 28.27 -36.82 18.89
N THR A 711 29.58 -36.80 18.67
CA THR A 711 30.59 -35.76 18.45
C THR A 711 30.79 -35.25 17.01
N LYS A 712 31.54 -34.15 16.94
CA LYS A 712 32.11 -33.36 15.82
C LYS A 712 32.89 -34.18 14.78
N ASP A 713 32.95 -33.72 13.51
CA ASP A 713 34.15 -33.04 12.93
C ASP A 713 34.12 -32.75 11.40
N GLN A 714 34.60 -31.54 11.04
CA GLN A 714 35.32 -31.09 9.82
C GLN A 714 34.60 -30.96 8.42
N PRO A 715 35.22 -30.30 7.40
CA PRO A 715 35.50 -28.86 7.25
C PRO A 715 35.03 -28.27 5.89
N SER A 716 35.23 -26.97 5.73
CA SER A 716 34.79 -26.06 4.65
C SER A 716 35.30 -26.36 3.23
N LYS A 717 34.44 -26.10 2.22
CA LYS A 717 34.82 -25.79 0.83
C LYS A 717 34.05 -24.58 0.31
N GLN A 718 34.79 -23.62 -0.23
CA GLN A 718 34.34 -22.42 -0.92
C GLN A 718 33.62 -22.78 -2.23
N GLN A 719 32.40 -22.25 -2.44
CA GLN A 719 31.75 -22.19 -3.75
C GLN A 719 30.97 -20.87 -3.91
N GLN A 720 31.05 -20.33 -5.12
CA GLN A 720 30.52 -19.03 -5.55
C GLN A 720 28.99 -19.04 -5.65
N LYS A 721 28.37 -17.90 -5.34
CA LYS A 721 26.92 -17.71 -5.12
C LYS A 721 26.09 -17.59 -6.41
N PRO A 722 24.91 -18.24 -6.49
CA PRO A 722 23.82 -17.87 -7.38
C PRO A 722 22.87 -16.85 -6.71
N LYS A 723 22.42 -15.84 -7.46
CA LYS A 723 21.46 -14.81 -6.99
C LYS A 723 20.02 -15.31 -7.13
N GLY A 724 19.25 -15.25 -6.04
CA GLY A 724 17.85 -15.68 -5.97
C GLY A 724 16.86 -14.57 -6.35
N ASN A 725 15.90 -14.92 -7.21
CA ASN A 725 14.80 -14.07 -7.64
C ASN A 725 13.70 -13.99 -6.57
N SER A 726 13.39 -12.78 -6.10
CA SER A 726 12.15 -12.48 -5.39
C SER A 726 11.39 -11.40 -6.15
N GLU A 727 10.26 -11.80 -6.73
CA GLU A 727 9.40 -10.95 -7.55
C GLU A 727 8.57 -9.98 -6.70
N GLY A 728 8.64 -8.69 -7.05
CA GLY A 728 7.54 -7.74 -6.92
C GLY A 728 7.73 -6.62 -5.91
N GLY A 729 7.96 -5.41 -6.43
CA GLY A 729 7.86 -4.15 -5.70
C GLY A 729 9.00 -3.21 -6.08
N ASN A 730 8.77 -2.33 -7.06
CA ASN A 730 9.72 -1.28 -7.42
C ASN A 730 9.03 0.06 -7.20
N SER A 731 9.52 0.86 -6.25
CA SER A 731 9.16 2.28 -6.12
C SER A 731 10.41 3.14 -6.20
N ALA A 732 10.85 3.44 -7.42
CA ALA A 732 11.68 4.60 -7.70
C ALA A 732 10.77 5.84 -7.79
N ALA A 733 10.23 6.28 -6.65
CA ALA A 733 9.88 7.69 -6.52
C ALA A 733 11.22 8.43 -6.36
N TRP A 734 11.40 9.58 -7.02
CA TRP A 734 12.60 10.46 -7.00
C TRP A 734 13.61 10.35 -8.16
N ALA A 735 13.24 9.85 -9.34
CA ALA A 735 13.97 10.20 -10.57
C ALA A 735 13.39 11.49 -11.19
N ARG A 736 14.16 12.59 -11.17
CA ARG A 736 13.86 13.80 -11.97
C ARG A 736 13.92 13.46 -13.47
N PRO A 737 13.09 14.08 -14.33
CA PRO A 737 13.22 13.90 -15.77
C PRO A 737 14.59 14.41 -16.26
N PRO A 738 15.20 13.77 -17.27
CA PRO A 738 16.42 14.28 -17.89
C PRO A 738 16.15 15.67 -18.47
N LYS A 739 17.08 16.60 -18.22
CA LYS A 739 17.08 17.90 -18.91
C LYS A 739 17.23 17.64 -20.41
N ARG A 740 16.45 18.40 -21.20
CA ARG A 740 16.60 18.49 -22.65
C ARG A 740 18.03 18.81 -23.06
#